data_AF-A0A081ABR6-F1
#
_entry.id   AF-A0A081ABR6-F1
#
_cell.length_a   1.000
_cell.length_b   1.000
_cell.length_c   1.000
_cell.angle_alpha   90.00
_cell.angle_beta   90.00
_cell.angle_gamma   90.00
#
_symmetry.space_group_name_H-M   'P 1'
#
loop_
_entity.id
_entity.type
_entity.pdbx_description
1 polymer ?
#
loop_
_entity_poly.entity_id
_entity_poly.type
_entity_poly.pdbx_seq_one_letter_code
_entity_poly.pdbx_strand_id
1 'polypeptide(L)'
;MPARKRELQVDPNKFSRFVVIFMKSLVGAMALLCFVWTIWLILLTIKPNETVNWVMKTETFDDGSFWLMVDPPIEMASLSVCGFLLVAIGYASVFVKVIQQPKHTRLVRHASRLESMTTNLRKDIISSASKQRENKVTTVLAHSVLLLVKDDSVAVKIVRVWIKFADLAIESLILYQILEEGSPSLLVAVFSTIVGMNALSCALMMFLPNDQTGLSEIIVDTLFDFLVAVGYPILMVIYCLSTFGLDHAKIAINLKVFPAGYFERNASVIADPVQTDIIYKTLKSLQIFTLLDFTLRVGVHVVFSYRLSRVADLIRDSSRRPARLYPKRHFLCTMALVVFAVILAIFVQKSMWTSAMACQRHLECAVKAHRWIIVDQDSMTQCPCLVLIDGDLAPKTFESWQQPEDVTLKVTQLATTGDLRTIQLTNRYFPTLPEQLRRCSRMRHLSLVYTHTDTLPAWIKEYTHLEYLYVEGTFDSSLVELPPDMLDEMPSLTFIHLGMHLRLQRLPSFNGLKNLKALTLALFVSLVELPSFDNLSNLERLVLTYVPRIEILPDLKAVQKLKAFSVNDRGGWCCNGFLGECNLQDPFCAAHPFWGIPPASCLPSSRTASSETIAVVDKFPSTVCKPVESRSPGPGFPSPDTISQCDGVLYRKCHLPGVEEAMCYNARFMAIFCMPDPLVIEMRRRQIQLGVGDLCNPDQEAWLGCL
;
A
#
# COMPACT_ATOMS: atom_id res chain seq x y z
N MET A 1 -76.42 -20.15 7.81
CA MET A 1 -75.26 -19.39 8.35
C MET A 1 -74.07 -19.61 7.43
N PRO A 2 -73.53 -18.59 6.74
CA PRO A 2 -72.31 -18.75 5.95
C PRO A 2 -71.07 -18.37 6.78
N ALA A 3 -70.02 -19.18 6.66
CA ALA A 3 -68.71 -18.94 7.27
C ALA A 3 -67.99 -17.80 6.53
N ARG A 4 -67.74 -16.70 7.24
CA ARG A 4 -67.06 -15.49 6.77
C ARG A 4 -65.55 -15.77 6.64
N LYS A 5 -65.05 -15.92 5.40
CA LYS A 5 -63.60 -15.84 5.10
C LYS A 5 -63.08 -14.48 5.59
N ARG A 6 -62.16 -14.49 6.58
CA ARG A 6 -61.36 -13.32 6.93
C ARG A 6 -60.28 -13.19 5.86
N GLU A 7 -60.52 -12.36 4.84
CA GLU A 7 -59.42 -11.79 4.06
C GLU A 7 -58.64 -10.85 4.99
N LEU A 8 -57.34 -11.12 5.17
CA LEU A 8 -56.41 -10.14 5.72
C LEU A 8 -56.35 -8.97 4.72
N GLN A 9 -57.20 -7.97 4.89
CA GLN A 9 -57.06 -6.68 4.22
C GLN A 9 -55.83 -5.98 4.79
N VAL A 10 -54.67 -6.16 4.15
CA VAL A 10 -53.51 -5.30 4.36
C VAL A 10 -53.86 -3.94 3.77
N ASP A 11 -53.98 -2.93 4.63
CA ASP A 11 -54.30 -1.56 4.23
C ASP A 11 -53.25 -1.03 3.22
N PRO A 12 -53.61 -0.80 1.94
CA PRO A 12 -52.68 -0.45 0.88
C PRO A 12 -51.94 0.87 1.14
N ASN A 13 -52.54 1.78 1.92
CA ASN A 13 -51.88 3.02 2.35
C ASN A 13 -50.79 2.78 3.39
N LYS A 14 -50.95 1.78 4.26
CA LYS A 14 -49.96 1.41 5.27
C LYS A 14 -48.76 0.69 4.63
N PHE A 15 -49.02 -0.20 3.66
CA PHE A 15 -47.98 -0.88 2.88
C PHE A 15 -47.15 0.11 2.04
N SER A 16 -47.81 1.03 1.32
CA SER A 16 -47.13 2.08 0.54
C SER A 16 -46.27 3.00 1.43
N ARG A 17 -46.80 3.41 2.59
CA ARG A 17 -46.06 4.26 3.54
C ARG A 17 -44.86 3.53 4.14
N PHE A 18 -44.98 2.24 4.44
CA PHE A 18 -43.87 1.39 4.92
C PHE A 18 -42.76 1.28 3.87
N VAL A 19 -43.10 0.98 2.62
CA VAL A 19 -42.13 0.87 1.51
C VAL A 19 -41.38 2.18 1.30
N VAL A 20 -42.07 3.33 1.35
CA VAL A 20 -41.41 4.65 1.25
C VAL A 20 -40.46 4.91 2.42
N ILE A 21 -40.84 4.55 3.64
CA ILE A 21 -39.97 4.69 4.82
C ILE A 21 -38.73 3.81 4.69
N PHE A 22 -38.91 2.54 4.29
CA PHE A 22 -37.79 1.62 4.06
C PHE A 22 -36.83 2.16 3.00
N MET A 23 -37.35 2.63 1.86
CA MET A 23 -36.54 3.22 0.79
C MET A 23 -35.78 4.47 1.23
N LYS A 24 -36.42 5.34 2.04
CA LYS A 24 -35.74 6.49 2.64
C LYS A 24 -34.62 6.05 3.59
N SER A 25 -34.90 5.07 4.44
CA SER A 25 -33.90 4.53 5.37
C SER A 25 -32.70 3.96 4.61
N LEU A 26 -32.93 3.20 3.53
CA LEU A 26 -31.88 2.62 2.70
C LEU A 26 -31.01 3.69 2.03
N VAL A 27 -31.62 4.66 1.35
CA VAL A 27 -30.87 5.76 0.69
C VAL A 27 -30.15 6.64 1.71
N GLY A 28 -30.77 6.87 2.87
CA GLY A 28 -30.13 7.59 3.98
C GLY A 28 -28.91 6.84 4.52
N ALA A 29 -29.01 5.54 4.74
CA ALA A 29 -27.89 4.71 5.19
C ALA A 29 -26.76 4.66 4.15
N MET A 30 -27.09 4.52 2.86
CA MET A 30 -26.11 4.60 1.78
C MET A 30 -25.40 5.96 1.76
N ALA A 31 -26.14 7.08 1.83
CA ALA A 31 -25.55 8.41 1.84
C ALA A 31 -24.61 8.63 3.03
N LEU A 32 -24.98 8.15 4.22
CA LEU A 32 -24.14 8.22 5.42
C LEU A 32 -22.86 7.40 5.27
N LEU A 33 -22.96 6.16 4.79
CA LEU A 33 -21.79 5.31 4.57
C LEU A 33 -20.83 5.93 3.54
N CYS A 34 -21.39 6.50 2.46
CA CYS A 34 -20.59 7.17 1.44
C CYS A 34 -19.91 8.43 1.99
N PHE A 35 -20.60 9.19 2.84
CA PHE A 35 -20.01 10.32 3.53
C PHE A 35 -18.82 9.89 4.41
N VAL A 36 -19.01 8.89 5.28
CA VAL A 36 -17.92 8.37 6.13
C VAL A 36 -16.74 7.87 5.30
N TRP A 37 -17.02 7.13 4.22
CA TRP A 37 -15.98 6.65 3.29
C TRP A 37 -15.21 7.80 2.63
N THR A 38 -15.89 8.86 2.19
CA THR A 38 -15.20 10.03 1.60
C THR A 38 -14.33 10.77 2.61
N ILE A 39 -14.75 10.86 3.87
CA ILE A 39 -13.91 11.43 4.92
C ILE A 39 -12.67 10.55 5.14
N TRP A 40 -12.83 9.23 5.12
CA TRP A 40 -11.70 8.31 5.23
C TRP A 40 -10.72 8.44 4.05
N LEU A 41 -11.20 8.60 2.81
CA LEU A 41 -10.34 8.88 1.65
C LEU A 41 -9.57 10.20 1.75
N ILE A 42 -10.20 11.23 2.34
CA ILE A 42 -9.51 12.51 2.65
C ILE A 42 -8.38 12.27 3.65
N LEU A 43 -8.62 11.52 4.72
CA LEU A 43 -7.59 11.20 5.72
C LEU A 43 -6.43 10.42 5.08
N LEU A 44 -6.74 9.41 4.24
CA LEU A 44 -5.74 8.65 3.50
C LEU A 44 -4.90 9.53 2.56
N THR A 45 -5.48 10.60 2.01
CA THR A 45 -4.78 11.53 1.13
C THR A 45 -3.86 12.49 1.90
N ILE A 46 -4.31 13.01 3.04
CA ILE A 46 -3.55 13.99 3.83
C ILE A 46 -2.42 13.32 4.62
N LYS A 47 -2.71 12.16 5.21
CA LYS A 47 -1.80 11.42 6.08
C LYS A 47 -1.87 9.92 5.77
N PRO A 48 -1.29 9.48 4.63
CA PRO A 48 -1.41 8.09 4.20
C PRO A 48 -0.81 7.13 5.22
N ASN A 49 0.41 7.39 5.69
CA ASN A 49 1.09 6.49 6.63
C ASN A 49 0.36 6.38 7.99
N GLU A 50 -0.11 7.49 8.57
CA GLU A 50 -0.88 7.44 9.83
C GLU A 50 -2.24 6.73 9.65
N THR A 51 -2.93 6.99 8.54
CA THR A 51 -4.23 6.37 8.26
C THR A 51 -4.08 4.85 8.08
N VAL A 52 -3.08 4.41 7.33
CA VAL A 52 -2.81 2.98 7.12
C VAL A 52 -2.36 2.32 8.42
N ASN A 53 -1.47 2.96 9.19
CA ASN A 53 -1.08 2.45 10.51
C ASN A 53 -2.28 2.24 11.43
N TRP A 54 -3.21 3.20 11.46
CA TRP A 54 -4.42 3.11 12.27
C TRP A 54 -5.34 1.96 11.83
N VAL A 55 -5.55 1.82 10.52
CA VAL A 55 -6.36 0.73 9.98
C VAL A 55 -5.71 -0.62 10.29
N MET A 56 -4.41 -0.75 10.08
CA MET A 56 -3.68 -2.01 10.22
C MET A 56 -3.19 -2.31 11.64
N LYS A 57 -3.43 -1.39 12.60
CA LYS A 57 -2.98 -1.46 14.02
C LYS A 57 -1.46 -1.54 14.18
N THR A 58 -0.73 -0.83 13.33
CA THR A 58 0.74 -0.81 13.30
C THR A 58 1.33 0.50 13.80
N GLU A 59 0.58 1.33 14.54
CA GLU A 59 1.02 2.67 14.97
C GLU A 59 2.24 2.65 15.89
N THR A 60 2.38 1.57 16.68
CA THR A 60 3.49 1.42 17.64
C THR A 60 4.73 0.76 17.04
N PHE A 61 4.64 0.27 15.81
CA PHE A 61 5.71 -0.46 15.14
C PHE A 61 6.56 0.48 14.29
N ASP A 62 7.87 0.21 14.28
CA ASP A 62 8.87 1.00 13.56
C ASP A 62 8.80 2.51 13.85
N ASP A 63 8.45 2.87 15.09
CA ASP A 63 8.27 4.25 15.56
C ASP A 63 7.20 5.04 14.77
N GLY A 64 6.15 4.34 14.31
CA GLY A 64 5.06 4.88 13.52
C GLY A 64 5.37 4.95 12.02
N SER A 65 6.44 4.30 11.58
CA SER A 65 6.95 4.35 10.21
C SER A 65 6.97 2.94 9.57
N PHE A 66 5.97 2.11 9.84
CA PHE A 66 5.87 0.74 9.32
C PHE A 66 5.64 0.69 7.79
N TRP A 67 4.66 1.43 7.27
CA TRP A 67 4.25 1.31 5.85
C TRP A 67 5.04 2.21 4.90
N LEU A 68 5.57 3.34 5.40
CA LEU A 68 6.38 4.29 4.64
C LEU A 68 5.75 4.70 3.29
N MET A 69 4.42 4.83 3.27
CA MET A 69 3.64 5.15 2.06
C MET A 69 4.19 6.39 1.35
N VAL A 70 4.35 6.32 0.03
CA VAL A 70 4.70 7.48 -0.79
C VAL A 70 3.56 8.50 -0.72
N ASP A 71 3.90 9.76 -0.41
CA ASP A 71 2.90 10.84 -0.36
C ASP A 71 2.56 11.31 -1.79
N PRO A 72 1.27 11.61 -2.08
CA PRO A 72 0.91 12.17 -3.37
C PRO A 72 1.52 13.57 -3.53
N PRO A 73 1.83 14.01 -4.77
CA PRO A 73 2.30 15.38 -5.02
C PRO A 73 1.34 16.41 -4.42
N ILE A 74 1.88 17.48 -3.85
CA ILE A 74 1.08 18.49 -3.10
C ILE A 74 -0.09 19.04 -3.94
N GLU A 75 0.12 19.25 -5.24
CA GLU A 75 -0.91 19.68 -6.18
C GLU A 75 -2.06 18.67 -6.30
N MET A 76 -1.72 17.39 -6.46
CA MET A 76 -2.69 16.30 -6.56
C MET A 76 -3.38 16.03 -5.24
N ALA A 77 -2.66 16.11 -4.11
CA ALA A 77 -3.23 16.00 -2.77
C ALA A 77 -4.27 17.10 -2.53
N SER A 78 -3.93 18.36 -2.84
CA SER A 78 -4.82 19.51 -2.69
C SER A 78 -6.05 19.40 -3.57
N LEU A 79 -5.87 19.03 -4.85
CA LEU A 79 -6.97 18.82 -5.79
C LEU A 79 -7.91 17.70 -5.31
N SER A 80 -7.35 16.60 -4.82
CA SER A 80 -8.10 15.44 -4.32
C SER A 80 -8.90 15.78 -3.07
N VAL A 81 -8.30 16.49 -2.10
CA VAL A 81 -9.00 16.94 -0.89
C VAL A 81 -10.17 17.85 -1.27
N CYS A 82 -9.96 18.84 -2.13
CA CYS A 82 -11.03 19.71 -2.62
C CYS A 82 -12.14 18.92 -3.33
N GLY A 83 -11.77 17.98 -4.20
CA GLY A 83 -12.70 17.10 -4.90
C GLY A 83 -13.56 16.25 -3.96
N PHE A 84 -12.92 15.57 -3.01
CA PHE A 84 -13.63 14.74 -2.03
C PHE A 84 -14.47 15.56 -1.04
N LEU A 85 -14.06 16.78 -0.69
CA LEU A 85 -14.89 17.68 0.12
C LEU A 85 -16.19 18.06 -0.60
N LEU A 86 -16.12 18.37 -1.89
CA LEU A 86 -17.32 18.63 -2.71
C LEU A 86 -18.24 17.40 -2.77
N VAL A 87 -17.65 16.21 -2.95
CA VAL A 87 -18.40 14.94 -2.91
C VAL A 87 -19.07 14.74 -1.54
N ALA A 88 -18.35 14.97 -0.44
CA ALA A 88 -18.86 14.81 0.92
C ALA A 88 -20.05 15.75 1.18
N ILE A 89 -19.98 17.00 0.72
CA ILE A 89 -21.11 17.95 0.73
C ILE A 89 -22.28 17.39 -0.07
N GLY A 90 -22.00 16.79 -1.25
CA GLY A 90 -22.97 16.08 -2.07
C GLY A 90 -23.74 15.02 -1.26
N TYR A 91 -23.04 14.06 -0.65
CA TYR A 91 -23.68 13.01 0.16
C TYR A 91 -24.41 13.55 1.39
N ALA A 92 -23.85 14.54 2.09
CA ALA A 92 -24.51 15.19 3.21
C ALA A 92 -25.83 15.86 2.78
N SER A 93 -25.85 16.53 1.62
CA SER A 93 -27.06 17.14 1.07
C SER A 93 -28.16 16.09 0.79
N VAL A 94 -27.78 14.91 0.28
CA VAL A 94 -28.71 13.79 0.06
C VAL A 94 -29.26 13.28 1.39
N PHE A 95 -28.40 13.09 2.39
CA PHE A 95 -28.82 12.62 3.71
C PHE A 95 -29.84 13.57 4.35
N VAL A 96 -29.56 14.88 4.35
CA VAL A 96 -30.49 15.92 4.84
C VAL A 96 -31.81 15.91 4.06
N LYS A 97 -31.74 15.79 2.74
CA LYS A 97 -32.91 15.76 1.84
C LYS A 97 -33.83 14.56 2.09
N VAL A 98 -33.26 13.42 2.48
CA VAL A 98 -34.01 12.19 2.81
C VAL A 98 -34.70 12.30 4.18
N ILE A 99 -34.03 12.93 5.17
CA ILE A 99 -34.54 13.10 6.54
C ILE A 99 -35.60 14.20 6.63
N GLN A 100 -35.42 15.32 5.91
CA GLN A 100 -36.37 16.42 5.97
C GLN A 100 -37.72 16.05 5.34
N GLN A 101 -38.80 16.17 6.13
CA GLN A 101 -40.17 16.09 5.61
C GLN A 101 -40.49 17.30 4.72
N PRO A 102 -41.40 17.16 3.74
CA PRO A 102 -41.81 18.30 2.93
C PRO A 102 -42.45 19.37 3.81
N LYS A 103 -41.74 20.49 4.01
CA LYS A 103 -42.37 21.72 4.47
C LYS A 103 -43.32 22.21 3.37
N HIS A 104 -44.60 21.94 3.52
CA HIS A 104 -45.65 22.66 2.78
C HIS A 104 -45.71 24.10 3.33
N THR A 105 -44.77 24.95 2.91
CA THR A 105 -44.81 26.38 3.24
C THR A 105 -44.46 27.23 2.02
N ARG A 106 -45.51 27.80 1.41
CA ARG A 106 -45.58 29.11 0.73
C ARG A 106 -44.36 29.60 -0.08
N LEU A 107 -43.67 28.74 -0.84
CA LEU A 107 -42.65 29.15 -1.82
C LEU A 107 -43.13 29.08 -3.27
N VAL A 108 -44.45 28.98 -3.48
CA VAL A 108 -45.08 28.92 -4.81
C VAL A 108 -45.01 30.26 -5.57
N ARG A 109 -44.84 31.40 -4.87
CA ARG A 109 -44.77 32.73 -5.51
C ARG A 109 -43.40 33.14 -6.04
N HIS A 110 -42.30 32.55 -5.53
CA HIS A 110 -40.95 32.85 -6.02
C HIS A 110 -40.50 31.87 -7.11
N ALA A 111 -40.99 30.63 -7.09
CA ALA A 111 -40.69 29.62 -8.09
C ALA A 111 -41.20 30.01 -9.49
N SER A 112 -42.39 30.62 -9.60
CA SER A 112 -42.93 31.06 -10.90
C SER A 112 -42.13 32.19 -11.54
N ARG A 113 -41.49 33.05 -10.74
CA ARG A 113 -40.64 34.15 -11.21
C ARG A 113 -39.26 33.66 -11.68
N LEU A 114 -38.75 32.57 -11.08
CA LEU A 114 -37.49 31.94 -11.49
C LEU A 114 -37.69 31.01 -12.70
N GLU A 115 -38.86 30.37 -12.82
CA GLU A 115 -39.26 29.62 -14.01
C GLU A 115 -39.37 30.51 -15.25
N SER A 116 -39.95 31.72 -15.14
CA SER A 116 -40.01 32.63 -16.28
C SER A 116 -38.62 33.13 -16.72
N MET A 117 -37.72 33.32 -15.75
CA MET A 117 -36.34 33.78 -16.01
C MET A 117 -35.49 32.67 -16.65
N THR A 118 -35.64 31.42 -16.20
CA THR A 118 -34.97 30.25 -16.77
C THR A 118 -35.52 29.85 -18.15
N THR A 119 -36.81 30.08 -18.43
CA THR A 119 -37.34 29.91 -19.79
C THR A 119 -36.82 30.93 -20.79
N ASN A 120 -36.54 32.16 -20.35
CA ASN A 120 -35.93 33.18 -21.20
C ASN A 120 -34.44 32.87 -21.45
N LEU A 121 -33.70 32.49 -20.41
CA LEU A 121 -32.31 32.03 -20.54
C LEU A 121 -32.18 30.80 -21.46
N ARG A 122 -33.16 29.87 -21.40
CA ARG A 122 -33.23 28.68 -22.27
C ARG A 122 -33.44 29.05 -23.74
N LYS A 123 -34.25 30.07 -24.03
CA LYS A 123 -34.45 30.57 -25.40
C LYS A 123 -33.19 31.25 -25.94
N ASP A 124 -32.50 32.01 -25.09
CA ASP A 124 -31.26 32.70 -25.47
C ASP A 124 -30.12 31.71 -25.77
N ILE A 125 -29.96 30.67 -24.96
CA ILE A 125 -28.95 29.61 -25.15
C ILE A 125 -29.23 28.75 -26.39
N ILE A 126 -30.50 28.45 -26.69
CA ILE A 126 -30.87 27.72 -27.90
C ILE A 126 -30.61 28.58 -29.15
N SER A 127 -30.83 29.89 -29.07
CA SER A 127 -30.53 30.82 -30.16
C SER A 127 -29.01 30.98 -30.41
N SER A 128 -28.18 30.92 -29.36
CA SER A 128 -26.72 30.98 -29.49
C SER A 128 -26.13 29.68 -30.01
N ALA A 129 -26.69 28.52 -29.64
CA ALA A 129 -26.27 27.21 -30.13
C ALA A 129 -26.54 27.02 -31.64
N SER A 130 -27.58 27.66 -32.20
CA SER A 130 -27.81 27.64 -33.66
C SER A 130 -26.82 28.50 -34.48
N LYS A 131 -26.08 29.40 -33.82
CA LYS A 131 -25.11 30.30 -34.49
C LYS A 131 -23.67 29.78 -34.47
N GLN A 132 -23.33 28.85 -33.59
CA GLN A 132 -21.94 28.42 -33.36
C GLN A 132 -21.71 27.00 -33.87
N ARG A 133 -21.88 26.83 -35.18
CA ARG A 133 -21.54 25.59 -35.90
C ARG A 133 -20.07 25.59 -36.30
N GLU A 134 -19.17 25.63 -35.32
CA GLU A 134 -17.73 25.34 -35.46
C GLU A 134 -17.02 25.60 -34.12
N ASN A 135 -16.82 24.53 -33.31
CA ASN A 135 -15.60 24.29 -32.52
C ASN A 135 -15.73 23.02 -31.65
N LYS A 136 -14.71 22.16 -31.73
CA LYS A 136 -14.57 20.86 -31.05
C LYS A 136 -14.13 21.04 -29.58
N VAL A 137 -14.99 21.52 -28.68
CA VAL A 137 -14.82 21.34 -27.23
C VAL A 137 -16.19 21.37 -26.57
N THR A 138 -16.90 20.24 -26.42
CA THR A 138 -18.07 20.12 -25.51
C THR A 138 -18.58 18.67 -25.42
N THR A 139 -17.88 17.79 -24.69
CA THR A 139 -18.42 16.45 -24.34
C THR A 139 -19.11 16.44 -22.98
N VAL A 140 -18.67 17.27 -22.03
CA VAL A 140 -19.22 17.28 -20.65
C VAL A 140 -20.52 18.09 -20.54
N LEU A 141 -20.64 19.20 -21.28
CA LEU A 141 -21.86 20.03 -21.29
C LEU A 141 -23.02 19.34 -22.03
N ALA A 142 -22.74 18.52 -23.05
CA ALA A 142 -23.75 17.73 -23.75
C ALA A 142 -24.38 16.65 -22.84
N HIS A 143 -23.60 16.09 -21.91
CA HIS A 143 -24.03 15.04 -20.98
C HIS A 143 -25.07 15.54 -19.96
N SER A 144 -24.88 16.76 -19.45
CA SER A 144 -25.81 17.43 -18.53
C SER A 144 -27.11 17.87 -19.22
N VAL A 145 -27.03 18.24 -20.50
CA VAL A 145 -28.17 18.72 -21.30
C VAL A 145 -29.11 17.58 -21.73
N LEU A 146 -28.60 16.36 -21.90
CA LEU A 146 -29.41 15.21 -22.34
C LEU A 146 -30.25 14.60 -21.20
N LEU A 147 -29.83 14.79 -19.95
CA LEU A 147 -30.60 14.44 -18.74
C LEU A 147 -31.82 15.35 -18.53
N LEU A 148 -31.91 16.48 -19.22
CA LEU A 148 -33.01 17.45 -19.15
C LEU A 148 -34.15 17.16 -20.14
N VAL A 149 -34.04 16.15 -20.99
CA VAL A 149 -35.09 15.80 -21.94
C VAL A 149 -36.16 14.98 -21.23
N LYS A 150 -37.23 15.69 -20.82
CA LYS A 150 -38.45 15.18 -20.18
C LYS A 150 -39.38 14.44 -21.16
N ASP A 151 -38.80 13.79 -22.16
CA ASP A 151 -39.53 13.19 -23.27
C ASP A 151 -39.44 11.67 -23.16
N ASP A 152 -40.59 11.00 -23.10
CA ASP A 152 -40.68 9.54 -22.86
C ASP A 152 -40.46 8.72 -24.15
N SER A 153 -39.82 9.35 -25.13
CA SER A 153 -39.62 8.83 -26.48
C SER A 153 -38.65 7.65 -26.50
N VAL A 154 -38.82 6.79 -27.51
CA VAL A 154 -37.94 5.62 -27.70
C VAL A 154 -36.48 6.05 -27.93
N ALA A 155 -36.25 7.17 -28.61
CA ALA A 155 -34.91 7.71 -28.85
C ALA A 155 -34.18 8.07 -27.54
N VAL A 156 -34.86 8.69 -26.59
CA VAL A 156 -34.29 9.02 -25.27
C VAL A 156 -33.98 7.74 -24.47
N LYS A 157 -34.83 6.71 -24.58
CA LYS A 157 -34.58 5.39 -23.95
C LYS A 157 -33.37 4.68 -24.55
N ILE A 158 -33.18 4.76 -25.87
CA ILE A 158 -32.00 4.21 -26.56
C ILE A 158 -30.73 4.96 -26.14
N VAL A 159 -30.78 6.28 -26.05
CA VAL A 159 -29.66 7.08 -25.53
C VAL A 159 -29.24 6.65 -24.12
N ARG A 160 -30.20 6.37 -23.23
CA ARG A 160 -29.90 5.86 -21.87
C ARG A 160 -29.20 4.50 -21.89
N VAL A 161 -29.53 3.64 -22.86
CA VAL A 161 -28.80 2.37 -23.06
C VAL A 161 -27.35 2.63 -23.48
N TRP A 162 -27.10 3.60 -24.37
CA TRP A 162 -25.73 3.98 -24.75
C TRP A 162 -24.92 4.53 -23.57
N ILE A 163 -25.53 5.36 -22.72
CA ILE A 163 -24.90 5.81 -21.48
C ILE A 163 -24.54 4.62 -20.60
N LYS A 164 -25.41 3.61 -20.51
CA LYS A 164 -25.10 2.39 -19.76
C LYS A 164 -23.92 1.61 -20.33
N PHE A 165 -23.78 1.54 -21.65
CA PHE A 165 -22.59 0.94 -22.27
C PHE A 165 -21.31 1.73 -21.96
N ALA A 166 -21.39 3.06 -21.87
CA ALA A 166 -20.25 3.88 -21.44
C ALA A 166 -19.89 3.60 -19.97
N ASP A 167 -20.88 3.47 -19.08
CA ASP A 167 -20.65 3.08 -17.67
C ASP A 167 -19.96 1.69 -17.59
N LEU A 168 -20.49 0.69 -18.31
CA LEU A 168 -19.91 -0.67 -18.37
C LEU A 168 -18.49 -0.68 -18.96
N ALA A 169 -18.17 0.24 -19.88
CA ALA A 169 -16.83 0.38 -20.42
C ALA A 169 -15.84 0.93 -19.38
N ILE A 170 -16.26 1.90 -18.56
CA ILE A 170 -15.46 2.41 -17.43
C ILE A 170 -15.26 1.30 -16.39
N GLU A 171 -16.32 0.58 -16.04
CA GLU A 171 -16.23 -0.57 -15.14
C GLU A 171 -15.28 -1.66 -15.69
N SER A 172 -15.31 -1.92 -16.99
CA SER A 172 -14.39 -2.86 -17.64
C SER A 172 -12.93 -2.38 -17.62
N LEU A 173 -12.70 -1.07 -17.74
CA LEU A 173 -11.36 -0.48 -17.62
C LEU A 173 -10.82 -0.63 -16.20
N ILE A 174 -11.66 -0.43 -15.17
CA ILE A 174 -11.29 -0.66 -13.78
C ILE A 174 -10.97 -2.15 -13.55
N LEU A 175 -11.80 -3.07 -14.08
CA LEU A 175 -11.53 -4.51 -14.01
C LEU A 175 -10.20 -4.87 -14.69
N TYR A 176 -9.89 -4.28 -15.83
CA TYR A 176 -8.61 -4.49 -16.51
C TYR A 176 -7.42 -4.03 -15.65
N GLN A 177 -7.53 -2.88 -14.97
CA GLN A 177 -6.52 -2.43 -14.01
C GLN A 177 -6.36 -3.42 -12.84
N ILE A 178 -7.46 -3.90 -12.27
CA ILE A 178 -7.46 -4.91 -11.18
C ILE A 178 -6.71 -6.19 -11.63
N LEU A 179 -6.90 -6.61 -12.88
CA LEU A 179 -6.22 -7.77 -13.47
C LEU A 179 -4.70 -7.52 -13.67
N GLU A 180 -4.33 -6.36 -14.22
CA GLU A 180 -2.93 -5.95 -14.46
C GLU A 180 -2.13 -5.67 -13.18
N GLU A 181 -2.82 -5.34 -12.08
CA GLU A 181 -2.21 -5.19 -10.76
C GLU A 181 -1.98 -6.54 -10.05
N GLY A 182 -2.51 -7.63 -10.61
CA GLY A 182 -2.38 -8.97 -10.02
C GLY A 182 -3.22 -9.16 -8.77
N SER A 183 -4.40 -8.53 -8.71
CA SER A 183 -5.29 -8.62 -7.55
C SER A 183 -5.65 -10.07 -7.20
N PRO A 184 -5.88 -10.38 -5.91
CA PRO A 184 -6.33 -11.69 -5.46
C PRO A 184 -7.57 -12.18 -6.20
N SER A 185 -7.65 -13.49 -6.46
CA SER A 185 -8.72 -14.13 -7.22
C SER A 185 -10.12 -13.83 -6.68
N LEU A 186 -10.27 -13.77 -5.36
CA LEU A 186 -11.54 -13.41 -4.70
C LEU A 186 -12.00 -12.01 -5.07
N LEU A 187 -11.12 -11.01 -5.05
CA LEU A 187 -11.45 -9.63 -5.37
C LEU A 187 -11.77 -9.46 -6.87
N VAL A 188 -11.04 -10.17 -7.74
CA VAL A 188 -11.32 -10.22 -9.19
C VAL A 188 -12.69 -10.84 -9.45
N ALA A 189 -13.02 -11.95 -8.79
CA ALA A 189 -14.30 -12.64 -8.94
C ALA A 189 -15.46 -11.77 -8.46
N VAL A 190 -15.31 -11.07 -7.32
CA VAL A 190 -16.34 -10.16 -6.81
C VAL A 190 -16.58 -9.01 -7.78
N PHE A 191 -15.53 -8.33 -8.24
CA PHE A 191 -15.69 -7.19 -9.13
C PHE A 191 -16.28 -7.60 -10.49
N SER A 192 -15.77 -8.67 -11.11
CA SER A 192 -16.33 -9.18 -12.37
C SER A 192 -17.79 -9.61 -12.24
N THR A 193 -18.19 -10.17 -11.09
CA THR A 193 -19.59 -10.50 -10.79
C THR A 193 -20.44 -9.24 -10.67
N ILE A 194 -19.96 -8.17 -10.00
CA ILE A 194 -20.68 -6.89 -9.92
C ILE A 194 -20.95 -6.34 -11.32
N VAL A 195 -19.93 -6.26 -12.18
CA VAL A 195 -20.05 -5.73 -13.55
C VAL A 195 -20.94 -6.61 -14.43
N GLY A 196 -20.80 -7.93 -14.34
CA GLY A 196 -21.64 -8.88 -15.09
C GLY A 196 -23.11 -8.80 -14.66
N MET A 197 -23.39 -8.76 -13.36
CA MET A 197 -24.74 -8.63 -12.81
C MET A 197 -25.36 -7.27 -13.12
N ASN A 198 -24.55 -6.21 -13.21
CA ASN A 198 -24.99 -4.89 -13.65
C ASN A 198 -25.56 -4.94 -15.07
N ALA A 199 -24.83 -5.55 -16.01
CA ALA A 199 -25.28 -5.73 -17.39
C ALA A 199 -26.54 -6.63 -17.49
N LEU A 200 -26.55 -7.75 -16.76
CA LEU A 200 -27.69 -8.69 -16.76
C LEU A 200 -28.95 -8.09 -16.12
N SER A 201 -28.79 -7.25 -15.09
CA SER A 201 -29.90 -6.53 -14.49
C SER A 201 -30.59 -5.61 -15.49
N CYS A 202 -29.84 -4.84 -16.28
CA CYS A 202 -30.39 -4.00 -17.34
C CYS A 202 -31.13 -4.83 -18.39
N ALA A 203 -30.58 -5.99 -18.78
CA ALA A 203 -31.24 -6.93 -19.68
C ALA A 203 -32.57 -7.44 -19.11
N LEU A 204 -32.60 -7.85 -17.84
CA LEU A 204 -33.79 -8.33 -17.14
C LEU A 204 -34.89 -7.26 -17.09
N MET A 205 -34.53 -6.01 -16.78
CA MET A 205 -35.47 -4.89 -16.70
C MET A 205 -36.19 -4.60 -18.04
N MET A 206 -35.55 -4.87 -19.18
CA MET A 206 -36.19 -4.74 -20.51
C MET A 206 -37.31 -5.77 -20.76
N PHE A 207 -37.30 -6.90 -20.05
CA PHE A 207 -38.27 -7.99 -20.18
C PHE A 207 -39.38 -7.98 -19.12
N LEU A 208 -39.24 -7.19 -18.05
CA LEU A 208 -40.28 -7.12 -17.03
C LEU A 208 -41.62 -6.63 -17.62
N PRO A 209 -42.73 -7.35 -17.34
CA PRO A 209 -44.02 -7.08 -17.96
C PRO A 209 -44.68 -5.80 -17.43
N ASN A 210 -44.34 -5.38 -16.21
CA ASN A 210 -44.91 -4.24 -15.52
C ASN A 210 -44.49 -2.90 -16.17
N ASP A 211 -45.42 -1.95 -16.28
CA ASP A 211 -45.21 -0.68 -16.99
C ASP A 211 -44.81 0.49 -16.10
N GLN A 212 -44.69 0.27 -14.78
CA GLN A 212 -44.21 1.25 -13.80
C GLN A 212 -42.95 0.77 -13.06
N THR A 213 -41.89 0.44 -13.80
CA THR A 213 -40.61 -0.04 -13.26
C THR A 213 -39.52 1.03 -13.22
N GLY A 214 -39.79 2.26 -13.69
CA GLY A 214 -38.76 3.30 -13.80
C GLY A 214 -38.07 3.66 -12.47
N LEU A 215 -38.78 3.61 -11.33
CA LEU A 215 -38.15 3.85 -10.02
C LEU A 215 -37.23 2.69 -9.62
N SER A 216 -37.67 1.43 -9.78
CA SER A 216 -36.87 0.26 -9.44
C SER A 216 -35.63 0.13 -10.33
N GLU A 217 -35.76 0.46 -11.63
CA GLU A 217 -34.63 0.50 -12.57
C GLU A 217 -33.55 1.48 -12.08
N ILE A 218 -33.95 2.71 -11.73
CA ILE A 218 -33.00 3.73 -11.22
C ILE A 218 -32.36 3.30 -9.90
N ILE A 219 -33.11 2.68 -8.98
CA ILE A 219 -32.57 2.19 -7.70
C ILE A 219 -31.52 1.11 -7.93
N VAL A 220 -31.81 0.15 -8.82
CA VAL A 220 -30.90 -0.95 -9.10
C VAL A 220 -29.63 -0.46 -9.79
N ASP A 221 -29.73 0.45 -10.77
CA ASP A 221 -28.54 1.09 -11.37
C ASP A 221 -27.71 1.83 -10.32
N THR A 222 -28.36 2.59 -9.43
CA THR A 222 -27.70 3.32 -8.34
C THR A 222 -27.03 2.37 -7.34
N LEU A 223 -27.56 1.16 -7.14
CA LEU A 223 -26.97 0.15 -6.26
C LEU A 223 -25.66 -0.39 -6.86
N PHE A 224 -25.60 -0.65 -8.17
CA PHE A 224 -24.36 -1.08 -8.82
C PHE A 224 -23.30 0.03 -8.82
N ASP A 225 -23.71 1.28 -9.09
CA ASP A 225 -22.81 2.44 -8.96
C ASP A 225 -22.23 2.54 -7.55
N PHE A 226 -23.05 2.31 -6.52
CA PHE A 226 -22.62 2.26 -5.11
C PHE A 226 -21.61 1.14 -4.86
N LEU A 227 -21.87 -0.07 -5.39
CA LEU A 227 -20.97 -1.22 -5.23
C LEU A 227 -19.61 -0.96 -5.87
N VAL A 228 -19.57 -0.32 -7.05
CA VAL A 228 -18.31 0.00 -7.73
C VAL A 228 -17.58 1.14 -7.03
N ALA A 229 -18.27 2.23 -6.69
CA ALA A 229 -17.65 3.44 -6.14
C ALA A 229 -17.21 3.33 -4.67
N VAL A 230 -17.97 2.58 -3.86
CA VAL A 230 -17.82 2.56 -2.40
C VAL A 230 -17.75 1.13 -1.86
N GLY A 231 -18.66 0.25 -2.29
CA GLY A 231 -18.75 -1.11 -1.77
C GLY A 231 -17.49 -1.94 -1.99
N TYR A 232 -16.95 -1.93 -3.20
CA TYR A 232 -15.76 -2.68 -3.57
C TYR A 232 -14.47 -2.14 -2.93
N PRO A 233 -14.19 -0.82 -2.94
CA PRO A 233 -13.06 -0.27 -2.18
C PRO A 233 -13.12 -0.56 -0.68
N ILE A 234 -14.30 -0.50 -0.05
CA ILE A 234 -14.46 -0.91 1.36
C ILE A 234 -14.15 -2.39 1.53
N LEU A 235 -14.65 -3.25 0.62
CA LEU A 235 -14.36 -4.68 0.65
C LEU A 235 -12.87 -4.98 0.49
N MET A 236 -12.15 -4.23 -0.33
CA MET A 236 -10.69 -4.33 -0.46
C MET A 236 -9.99 -4.03 0.87
N VAL A 237 -10.40 -2.98 1.59
CA VAL A 237 -9.85 -2.66 2.92
C VAL A 237 -10.18 -3.76 3.92
N ILE A 238 -11.41 -4.30 3.91
CA ILE A 238 -11.80 -5.42 4.78
C ILE A 238 -10.95 -6.67 4.47
N TYR A 239 -10.71 -6.96 3.19
CA TYR A 239 -9.84 -8.06 2.77
C TYR A 239 -8.40 -7.88 3.29
N CYS A 240 -7.86 -6.66 3.22
CA CYS A 240 -6.54 -6.35 3.78
C CYS A 240 -6.51 -6.63 5.29
N LEU A 241 -7.52 -6.18 6.04
CA LEU A 241 -7.65 -6.39 7.48
C LEU A 241 -7.78 -7.87 7.86
N SER A 242 -8.51 -8.66 7.08
CA SER A 242 -8.70 -10.09 7.36
C SER A 242 -7.48 -10.93 7.01
N THR A 243 -6.64 -10.46 6.09
CA THR A 243 -5.50 -11.23 5.57
C THR A 243 -4.20 -10.90 6.29
N PHE A 244 -4.08 -9.73 6.91
CA PHE A 244 -2.86 -9.30 7.60
C PHE A 244 -2.62 -10.09 8.89
N GLY A 245 -1.76 -11.11 8.80
CA GLY A 245 -1.43 -12.04 9.88
C GLY A 245 -0.19 -11.65 10.69
N LEU A 246 -0.07 -10.38 11.08
CA LEU A 246 1.06 -9.93 11.90
C LEU A 246 0.88 -10.34 13.38
N ASP A 247 1.85 -11.03 13.96
CA ASP A 247 1.84 -11.35 15.40
C ASP A 247 2.25 -10.13 16.24
N HIS A 248 1.24 -9.31 16.56
CA HIS A 248 1.41 -8.08 17.31
C HIS A 248 1.97 -8.33 18.71
N ALA A 249 1.62 -9.46 19.34
CA ALA A 249 2.09 -9.79 20.68
C ALA A 249 3.58 -10.16 20.66
N LYS A 250 4.02 -10.94 19.66
CA LYS A 250 5.43 -11.29 19.46
C LYS A 250 6.28 -10.04 19.25
N ILE A 251 5.84 -9.12 18.40
CA ILE A 251 6.57 -7.86 18.14
C ILE A 251 6.55 -6.94 19.37
N ALA A 252 5.44 -6.87 20.11
CA ALA A 252 5.38 -6.09 21.35
C ALA A 252 6.37 -6.60 22.42
N ILE A 253 6.68 -7.91 22.45
CA ILE A 253 7.76 -8.45 23.28
C ILE A 253 9.11 -7.95 22.78
N ASN A 254 9.38 -8.00 21.47
CA ASN A 254 10.63 -7.50 20.90
C ASN A 254 10.87 -6.03 21.23
N LEU A 255 9.85 -5.17 21.13
CA LEU A 255 9.96 -3.74 21.49
C LEU A 255 10.31 -3.49 22.96
N LYS A 256 9.93 -4.41 23.86
CA LYS A 256 10.22 -4.33 25.30
C LYS A 256 11.59 -4.89 25.66
N VAL A 257 12.11 -5.83 24.88
CA VAL A 257 13.36 -6.53 25.18
C VAL A 257 14.55 -5.89 24.47
N PHE A 258 14.41 -5.59 23.18
CA PHE A 258 15.49 -5.04 22.39
C PHE A 258 15.54 -3.50 22.49
N PRO A 259 16.72 -2.88 22.62
CA PRO A 259 16.89 -1.43 22.54
C PRO A 259 16.51 -0.85 21.17
N ALA A 260 16.30 0.46 21.10
CA ALA A 260 16.03 1.14 19.82
C ALA A 260 17.16 0.90 18.80
N GLY A 261 16.81 0.88 17.51
CA GLY A 261 17.77 0.63 16.42
C GLY A 261 18.18 -0.83 16.22
N TYR A 262 17.75 -1.77 17.09
CA TYR A 262 17.95 -3.20 16.86
C TYR A 262 17.03 -3.72 15.75
N PHE A 263 17.54 -4.68 14.97
CA PHE A 263 16.81 -5.27 13.84
C PHE A 263 15.54 -5.98 14.28
N GLU A 264 15.56 -6.65 15.43
CA GLU A 264 14.44 -7.42 15.97
C GLU A 264 13.20 -6.56 16.26
N ARG A 265 13.37 -5.23 16.31
CA ARG A 265 12.28 -4.26 16.42
C ARG A 265 11.68 -3.84 15.08
N ASN A 266 12.35 -4.13 13.95
CA ASN A 266 11.93 -3.73 12.61
C ASN A 266 10.78 -4.63 12.11
N ALA A 267 9.57 -4.33 12.56
CA ALA A 267 8.39 -5.13 12.29
C ALA A 267 8.07 -5.21 10.79
N SER A 268 8.25 -4.13 10.04
CA SER A 268 8.03 -4.09 8.58
C SER A 268 8.93 -5.04 7.80
N VAL A 269 10.12 -5.35 8.31
CA VAL A 269 11.06 -6.29 7.68
C VAL A 269 10.70 -7.74 8.01
N ILE A 270 10.15 -7.98 9.19
CA ILE A 270 9.79 -9.33 9.69
C ILE A 270 8.39 -9.75 9.21
N ALA A 271 7.53 -8.80 8.88
CA ALA A 271 6.18 -9.04 8.40
C ALA A 271 6.18 -9.88 7.11
N ASP A 272 5.10 -10.63 6.88
CA ASP A 272 4.95 -11.42 5.66
C ASP A 272 5.03 -10.50 4.42
N PRO A 273 6.00 -10.71 3.53
CA PRO A 273 6.24 -9.78 2.43
C PRO A 273 5.15 -9.82 1.37
N VAL A 274 4.48 -10.97 1.17
CA VAL A 274 3.38 -11.12 0.21
C VAL A 274 2.18 -10.32 0.68
N GLN A 275 1.79 -10.49 1.95
CA GLN A 275 0.67 -9.76 2.55
C GLN A 275 0.96 -8.25 2.57
N THR A 276 2.17 -7.86 2.99
CA THR A 276 2.57 -6.45 3.06
C THR A 276 2.53 -5.78 1.68
N ASP A 277 3.03 -6.43 0.63
CA ASP A 277 2.99 -5.91 -0.74
C ASP A 277 1.54 -5.78 -1.26
N ILE A 278 0.68 -6.78 -1.04
CA ILE A 278 -0.74 -6.73 -1.44
C ILE A 278 -1.46 -5.58 -0.73
N ILE A 279 -1.27 -5.42 0.58
CA ILE A 279 -1.92 -4.38 1.38
C ILE A 279 -1.42 -3.00 0.95
N TYR A 280 -0.10 -2.83 0.82
CA TYR A 280 0.51 -1.59 0.36
C TYR A 280 -0.05 -1.16 -1.00
N LYS A 281 -0.05 -2.06 -2.00
CA LYS A 281 -0.58 -1.78 -3.33
C LYS A 281 -2.07 -1.46 -3.32
N THR A 282 -2.85 -2.25 -2.57
CA THR A 282 -4.30 -2.05 -2.47
C THR A 282 -4.63 -0.68 -1.89
N LEU A 283 -4.00 -0.29 -0.78
CA LEU A 283 -4.24 0.99 -0.13
C LEU A 283 -3.63 2.16 -0.90
N LYS A 284 -2.47 1.98 -1.53
CA LYS A 284 -1.87 2.97 -2.42
C LYS A 284 -2.74 3.22 -3.65
N SER A 285 -3.38 2.18 -4.18
CA SER A 285 -4.30 2.34 -5.30
C SER A 285 -5.41 3.32 -4.95
N LEU A 286 -5.90 3.38 -3.70
CA LEU A 286 -6.98 4.28 -3.30
C LEU A 286 -6.61 5.78 -3.34
N GLN A 287 -5.32 6.09 -3.42
CA GLN A 287 -4.83 7.47 -3.51
C GLN A 287 -4.82 7.98 -4.96
N ILE A 288 -4.71 9.29 -5.10
CA ILE A 288 -4.73 9.99 -6.39
C ILE A 288 -3.33 10.57 -6.64
N PHE A 289 -2.62 10.00 -7.60
CA PHE A 289 -1.28 10.46 -8.01
C PHE A 289 -1.31 11.22 -9.34
N THR A 290 -2.33 10.98 -10.16
CA THR A 290 -2.45 11.58 -11.50
C THR A 290 -3.81 12.24 -11.72
N LEU A 291 -3.89 13.09 -12.75
CA LEU A 291 -5.16 13.70 -13.16
C LEU A 291 -6.16 12.63 -13.64
N LEU A 292 -5.68 11.54 -14.23
CA LEU A 292 -6.52 10.42 -14.63
C LEU A 292 -7.15 9.78 -13.38
N ASP A 293 -6.36 9.49 -12.35
CA ASP A 293 -6.87 8.95 -11.07
C ASP A 293 -7.91 9.89 -10.46
N PHE A 294 -7.66 11.20 -10.48
CA PHE A 294 -8.61 12.20 -10.00
C PHE A 294 -9.95 12.09 -10.75
N THR A 295 -9.91 12.06 -12.08
CA THR A 295 -11.14 11.98 -12.88
C THR A 295 -11.88 10.66 -12.68
N LEU A 296 -11.17 9.53 -12.62
CA LEU A 296 -11.77 8.21 -12.42
C LEU A 296 -12.35 8.05 -11.00
N ARG A 297 -11.67 8.55 -9.97
CA ARG A 297 -12.09 8.35 -8.57
C ARG A 297 -13.08 9.40 -8.13
N VAL A 298 -12.71 10.68 -8.19
CA VAL A 298 -13.60 11.78 -7.78
C VAL A 298 -14.78 11.89 -8.73
N GLY A 299 -14.58 11.71 -10.04
CA GLY A 299 -15.67 11.78 -11.03
C GLY A 299 -16.76 10.73 -10.80
N VAL A 300 -16.38 9.47 -10.53
CA VAL A 300 -17.33 8.39 -10.19
C VAL A 300 -18.13 8.75 -8.94
N HIS A 301 -17.47 9.27 -7.90
CA HIS A 301 -18.16 9.72 -6.70
C HIS A 301 -19.12 10.90 -6.93
N VAL A 302 -18.73 11.89 -7.75
CA VAL A 302 -19.59 13.02 -8.12
C VAL A 302 -20.83 12.54 -8.87
N VAL A 303 -20.66 11.71 -9.90
CA VAL A 303 -21.76 11.14 -10.69
C VAL A 303 -22.69 10.33 -9.79
N PHE A 304 -22.14 9.49 -8.91
CA PHE A 304 -22.93 8.70 -7.98
C PHE A 304 -23.68 9.57 -6.97
N SER A 305 -23.07 10.63 -6.42
CA SER A 305 -23.73 11.57 -5.50
C SER A 305 -24.94 12.26 -6.16
N TYR A 306 -24.81 12.62 -7.44
CA TYR A 306 -25.90 13.19 -8.23
C TYR A 306 -27.03 12.16 -8.46
N ARG A 307 -26.69 10.93 -8.88
CA ARG A 307 -27.67 9.85 -9.08
C ARG A 307 -28.44 9.56 -7.78
N LEU A 308 -27.74 9.48 -6.64
CA LEU A 308 -28.35 9.27 -5.33
C LEU A 308 -29.30 10.42 -4.92
N SER A 309 -28.91 11.67 -5.20
CA SER A 309 -29.77 12.85 -4.98
C SER A 309 -31.05 12.82 -5.81
N ARG A 310 -30.95 12.33 -7.06
CA ARG A 310 -32.10 12.11 -7.94
C ARG A 310 -33.01 11.00 -7.42
N VAL A 311 -32.47 9.90 -6.89
CA VAL A 311 -33.26 8.85 -6.23
C VAL A 311 -34.04 9.44 -5.05
N ALA A 312 -33.40 10.26 -4.23
CA ALA A 312 -34.06 10.93 -3.11
C ALA A 312 -35.21 11.86 -3.57
N ASP A 313 -35.06 12.58 -4.69
CA ASP A 313 -36.15 13.36 -5.29
C ASP A 313 -37.34 12.50 -5.70
N LEU A 314 -37.07 11.38 -6.37
CA LEU A 314 -38.12 10.49 -6.89
C LEU A 314 -38.86 9.69 -5.80
N ILE A 315 -38.19 9.44 -4.68
CA ILE A 315 -38.83 8.88 -3.48
C ILE A 315 -39.78 9.91 -2.86
N ARG A 316 -39.41 11.20 -2.86
CA ARG A 316 -40.21 12.28 -2.26
C ARG A 316 -41.37 12.74 -3.14
N ASP A 317 -41.16 12.84 -4.46
CA ASP A 317 -42.15 13.30 -5.42
C ASP A 317 -42.45 12.19 -6.45
N SER A 318 -43.56 11.48 -6.23
CA SER A 318 -43.99 10.41 -7.12
C SER A 318 -44.43 10.90 -8.50
N SER A 319 -44.75 12.18 -8.66
CA SER A 319 -45.20 12.75 -9.94
C SER A 319 -44.08 12.85 -10.98
N ARG A 320 -42.82 12.81 -10.53
CA ARG A 320 -41.63 12.89 -11.39
C ARG A 320 -41.09 11.52 -11.81
N ARG A 321 -41.73 10.42 -11.40
CA ARG A 321 -41.28 9.06 -11.69
C ARG A 321 -41.47 8.76 -13.19
N PRO A 322 -40.41 8.38 -13.92
CA PRO A 322 -40.58 7.89 -15.27
C PRO A 322 -41.33 6.55 -15.24
N ALA A 323 -42.16 6.30 -16.25
CA ALA A 323 -42.83 5.00 -16.38
C ALA A 323 -41.79 3.88 -16.54
N ARG A 324 -40.81 4.10 -17.43
CA ARG A 324 -39.72 3.15 -17.71
C ARG A 324 -38.42 3.87 -18.06
N LEU A 325 -37.27 3.34 -17.65
CA LEU A 325 -35.96 3.88 -17.99
C LEU A 325 -35.46 3.30 -19.32
N TYR A 326 -35.64 1.98 -19.50
CA TYR A 326 -35.20 1.21 -20.67
C TYR A 326 -36.33 0.92 -21.68
N PRO A 327 -36.00 0.65 -22.97
CA PRO A 327 -37.01 0.27 -23.95
C PRO A 327 -37.58 -1.14 -23.68
N LYS A 328 -38.89 -1.32 -23.87
CA LYS A 328 -39.59 -2.61 -23.66
C LYS A 328 -39.28 -3.57 -24.81
N ARG A 329 -38.86 -4.80 -24.49
CA ARG A 329 -38.63 -5.90 -25.46
C ARG A 329 -37.69 -5.55 -26.63
N HIS A 330 -36.68 -4.70 -26.40
CA HIS A 330 -35.71 -4.36 -27.43
C HIS A 330 -34.59 -5.40 -27.56
N PHE A 331 -34.84 -6.43 -28.37
CA PHE A 331 -34.01 -7.64 -28.47
C PHE A 331 -32.51 -7.37 -28.70
N LEU A 332 -32.16 -6.48 -29.63
CA LEU A 332 -30.75 -6.18 -29.96
C LEU A 332 -29.96 -5.65 -28.74
N CYS A 333 -30.57 -4.78 -27.94
CA CYS A 333 -29.90 -4.21 -26.77
C CYS A 333 -29.74 -5.25 -25.66
N THR A 334 -30.75 -6.09 -25.45
CA THR A 334 -30.63 -7.18 -24.48
C THR A 334 -29.58 -8.19 -24.90
N MET A 335 -29.58 -8.63 -26.15
CA MET A 335 -28.57 -9.56 -26.66
C MET A 335 -27.17 -9.00 -26.49
N ALA A 336 -26.96 -7.71 -26.79
CA ALA A 336 -25.67 -7.06 -26.58
C ALA A 336 -25.21 -7.08 -25.11
N LEU A 337 -26.11 -6.83 -24.15
CA LEU A 337 -25.79 -6.87 -22.70
C LEU A 337 -25.49 -8.29 -22.19
N VAL A 338 -26.24 -9.30 -22.66
CA VAL A 338 -26.00 -10.70 -22.30
C VAL A 338 -24.69 -11.19 -22.90
N VAL A 339 -24.44 -10.89 -24.17
CA VAL A 339 -23.17 -11.22 -24.84
C VAL A 339 -21.99 -10.54 -24.14
N PHE A 340 -22.14 -9.27 -23.75
CA PHE A 340 -21.12 -8.56 -22.97
C PHE A 340 -20.80 -9.31 -21.66
N ALA A 341 -21.80 -9.70 -20.87
CA ALA A 341 -21.58 -10.42 -19.61
C ALA A 341 -20.87 -11.77 -19.82
N VAL A 342 -21.22 -12.50 -20.89
CA VAL A 342 -20.56 -13.77 -21.25
C VAL A 342 -19.11 -13.54 -21.67
N ILE A 343 -18.85 -12.56 -22.54
CA ILE A 343 -17.49 -12.22 -22.98
C ILE A 343 -16.63 -11.79 -21.79
N LEU A 344 -17.17 -10.98 -20.88
CA LEU A 344 -16.50 -10.55 -19.66
C LEU A 344 -16.06 -11.75 -18.81
N ALA A 345 -16.97 -12.70 -18.57
CA ALA A 345 -16.67 -13.91 -17.79
C ALA A 345 -15.58 -14.77 -18.47
N ILE A 346 -15.66 -14.95 -19.80
CA ILE A 346 -14.65 -15.68 -20.57
C ILE A 346 -13.30 -14.96 -20.50
N PHE A 347 -13.28 -13.64 -20.67
CA PHE A 347 -12.08 -12.81 -20.64
C PHE A 347 -11.37 -12.92 -19.29
N VAL A 348 -12.10 -12.80 -18.17
CA VAL A 348 -11.54 -12.92 -16.81
C VAL A 348 -11.02 -14.34 -16.57
N GLN A 349 -11.84 -15.35 -16.86
CA GLN A 349 -11.47 -16.76 -16.67
C GLN A 349 -10.21 -17.11 -17.46
N LYS A 350 -10.14 -16.70 -18.73
CA LYS A 350 -8.98 -16.96 -19.60
C LYS A 350 -7.75 -16.19 -19.10
N SER A 351 -7.88 -14.92 -18.76
CA SER A 351 -6.76 -14.10 -18.27
C SER A 351 -6.12 -14.67 -17.01
N MET A 352 -6.93 -15.13 -16.05
CA MET A 352 -6.44 -15.76 -14.83
C MET A 352 -5.76 -17.11 -15.12
N TRP A 353 -6.40 -17.94 -15.96
CA TRP A 353 -5.90 -19.27 -16.28
C TRP A 353 -4.57 -19.24 -17.05
N THR A 354 -4.46 -18.42 -18.09
CA THR A 354 -3.26 -18.39 -18.93
C THR A 354 -2.06 -17.81 -18.20
N SER A 355 -2.23 -16.76 -17.38
CA SER A 355 -1.16 -16.27 -16.51
C SER A 355 -0.74 -17.29 -15.46
N ALA A 356 -1.69 -18.02 -14.87
CA ALA A 356 -1.37 -19.07 -13.89
C ALA A 356 -0.54 -20.20 -14.53
N MET A 357 -0.87 -20.61 -15.74
CA MET A 357 -0.10 -21.59 -16.51
C MET A 357 1.29 -21.08 -16.86
N ALA A 358 1.41 -19.84 -17.36
CA ALA A 358 2.70 -19.23 -17.72
C ALA A 358 3.67 -19.14 -16.53
N CYS A 359 3.15 -18.95 -15.31
CA CYS A 359 3.94 -18.86 -14.09
C CYS A 359 4.01 -20.17 -13.28
N GLN A 360 3.50 -21.30 -13.80
CA GLN A 360 3.41 -22.54 -13.02
C GLN A 360 4.78 -23.07 -12.56
N ARG A 361 5.84 -22.79 -13.33
CA ARG A 361 7.22 -23.21 -13.01
C ARG A 361 8.02 -22.19 -12.19
N HIS A 362 7.42 -21.04 -11.86
CA HIS A 362 8.00 -20.00 -11.04
C HIS A 362 7.18 -19.86 -9.76
N LEU A 363 7.41 -20.76 -8.81
CA LEU A 363 6.70 -20.76 -7.52
C LEU A 363 7.05 -19.53 -6.67
N GLU A 364 8.26 -19.01 -6.88
CA GLU A 364 8.78 -17.78 -6.32
C GLU A 364 8.04 -16.51 -6.82
N CYS A 365 7.26 -16.62 -7.89
CA CYS A 365 6.41 -15.54 -8.35
C CYS A 365 5.13 -15.44 -7.50
N ALA A 366 5.24 -14.70 -6.40
CA ALA A 366 4.16 -14.52 -5.42
C ALA A 366 2.94 -13.80 -6.00
N VAL A 367 3.14 -12.79 -6.85
CA VAL A 367 2.06 -12.03 -7.51
C VAL A 367 2.34 -11.89 -8.99
N LYS A 368 1.31 -12.14 -9.81
CA LYS A 368 1.37 -12.12 -11.27
C LYS A 368 0.21 -11.33 -11.85
N ALA A 369 0.44 -10.62 -12.95
CA ALA A 369 -0.63 -9.96 -13.69
C ALA A 369 -1.51 -11.02 -14.39
N HIS A 370 -2.81 -10.78 -14.46
CA HIS A 370 -3.77 -11.68 -15.12
C HIS A 370 -3.99 -11.22 -16.55
N ARG A 371 -3.44 -11.94 -17.54
CA ARG A 371 -3.48 -11.58 -18.96
C ARG A 371 -3.89 -12.77 -19.80
N TRP A 372 -4.78 -12.53 -20.76
CA TRP A 372 -5.13 -13.53 -21.76
C TRP A 372 -4.04 -13.59 -22.84
N ILE A 373 -3.08 -14.50 -22.64
CA ILE A 373 -1.94 -14.73 -23.53
C ILE A 373 -1.98 -16.14 -24.12
N ILE A 374 -1.29 -16.33 -25.24
CA ILE A 374 -0.99 -17.65 -25.79
C ILE A 374 0.29 -18.11 -25.10
N VAL A 375 0.21 -19.17 -24.30
CA VAL A 375 1.35 -19.74 -23.59
C VAL A 375 1.96 -20.83 -24.46
N ASP A 376 3.22 -20.65 -24.84
CA ASP A 376 3.95 -21.67 -25.59
C ASP A 376 4.29 -22.85 -24.68
N GLN A 377 4.30 -24.05 -25.25
CA GLN A 377 4.73 -25.24 -24.51
C GLN A 377 6.18 -25.04 -24.07
N ASP A 378 6.42 -25.20 -22.78
CA ASP A 378 7.75 -25.12 -22.15
C ASP A 378 8.46 -23.76 -22.08
N SER A 379 7.74 -22.66 -22.34
CA SER A 379 8.30 -21.33 -22.10
C SER A 379 8.52 -21.04 -20.62
N MET A 380 9.72 -20.54 -20.28
CA MET A 380 10.10 -20.03 -18.95
C MET A 380 10.10 -18.49 -18.90
N THR A 381 9.82 -17.81 -20.00
CA THR A 381 10.00 -16.34 -20.12
C THR A 381 8.70 -15.58 -20.33
N GLN A 382 7.56 -16.28 -20.32
CA GLN A 382 6.23 -15.71 -20.55
C GLN A 382 5.47 -15.39 -19.26
N CYS A 383 6.02 -15.70 -18.08
CA CYS A 383 5.37 -15.39 -16.81
C CYS A 383 5.31 -13.87 -16.58
N PRO A 384 4.11 -13.24 -16.51
CA PRO A 384 3.97 -11.82 -16.24
C PRO A 384 4.08 -11.56 -14.72
N CYS A 385 5.25 -11.86 -14.17
CA CYS A 385 5.48 -11.76 -12.74
C CYS A 385 5.62 -10.31 -12.29
N LEU A 386 4.89 -9.93 -11.24
CA LEU A 386 4.94 -8.60 -10.64
C LEU A 386 5.79 -8.58 -9.38
N VAL A 387 5.76 -9.67 -8.60
CA VAL A 387 6.44 -9.80 -7.30
C VAL A 387 7.17 -11.12 -7.26
N LEU A 388 8.49 -11.03 -7.17
CA LEU A 388 9.40 -12.14 -6.95
C LEU A 388 9.82 -12.15 -5.48
N ILE A 389 9.45 -13.20 -4.75
CA ILE A 389 9.90 -13.46 -3.38
C ILE A 389 10.51 -14.85 -3.34
N ASP A 390 11.81 -14.92 -3.10
CA ASP A 390 12.54 -16.17 -2.95
C ASP A 390 13.57 -16.06 -1.83
N GLY A 391 13.62 -17.04 -0.95
CA GLY A 391 14.65 -17.04 0.08
C GLY A 391 14.54 -18.15 1.11
N ASP A 392 15.63 -18.36 1.84
CA ASP A 392 15.64 -19.17 3.05
C ASP A 392 15.81 -18.22 4.24
N LEU A 393 14.81 -18.12 5.12
CA LEU A 393 14.84 -17.18 6.24
C LEU A 393 15.60 -17.73 7.46
N ALA A 394 15.92 -19.02 7.47
CA ALA A 394 16.62 -19.68 8.57
C ALA A 394 17.48 -20.86 8.07
N PRO A 395 18.58 -20.58 7.33
CA PRO A 395 19.47 -21.63 6.83
C PRO A 395 19.96 -22.55 7.94
N LYS A 396 19.81 -23.86 7.74
CA LYS A 396 20.01 -24.86 8.80
C LYS A 396 21.44 -25.39 8.88
N THR A 397 22.16 -25.38 7.76
CA THR A 397 23.52 -25.91 7.67
C THR A 397 24.50 -24.83 7.22
N PHE A 398 25.78 -25.01 7.59
CA PHE A 398 26.84 -24.11 7.15
C PHE A 398 27.00 -24.14 5.63
N GLU A 399 26.83 -25.30 5.01
CA GLU A 399 26.89 -25.47 3.55
C GLU A 399 25.77 -24.69 2.84
N SER A 400 24.51 -24.80 3.28
CA SER A 400 23.40 -24.05 2.68
C SER A 400 23.56 -22.53 2.84
N TRP A 401 24.21 -22.10 3.92
CA TRP A 401 24.49 -20.68 4.18
C TRP A 401 25.61 -20.14 3.30
N GLN A 402 26.68 -20.89 3.12
CA GLN A 402 27.87 -20.47 2.34
C GLN A 402 27.69 -20.66 0.83
N GLN A 403 26.87 -21.62 0.42
CA GLN A 403 26.58 -21.94 -0.98
C GLN A 403 25.06 -21.89 -1.22
N PRO A 404 24.46 -20.69 -1.16
CA PRO A 404 23.03 -20.57 -1.42
C PRO A 404 22.69 -20.84 -2.89
N GLU A 405 21.44 -21.18 -3.16
CA GLU A 405 20.95 -21.47 -4.51
C GLU A 405 21.13 -20.26 -5.45
N ASP A 406 21.70 -20.48 -6.65
CA ASP A 406 21.83 -19.45 -7.69
C ASP A 406 20.50 -19.21 -8.40
N VAL A 407 19.99 -17.99 -8.27
CA VAL A 407 18.71 -17.56 -8.83
C VAL A 407 18.88 -16.62 -10.03
N THR A 408 20.12 -16.36 -10.46
CA THR A 408 20.41 -15.39 -11.55
C THR A 408 19.66 -15.74 -12.82
N LEU A 409 19.61 -17.02 -13.19
CA LEU A 409 18.87 -17.48 -14.37
C LEU A 409 17.35 -17.31 -14.21
N LYS A 410 16.80 -17.65 -13.03
CA LYS A 410 15.36 -17.49 -12.73
C LYS A 410 14.95 -16.02 -12.80
N VAL A 411 15.72 -15.14 -12.16
CA VAL A 411 15.50 -13.68 -12.20
C VAL A 411 15.55 -13.18 -13.64
N THR A 412 16.54 -13.62 -14.43
CA THR A 412 16.67 -13.27 -15.85
C THR A 412 15.43 -13.69 -16.66
N GLN A 413 14.93 -14.90 -16.43
CA GLN A 413 13.74 -15.43 -17.08
C GLN A 413 12.49 -14.59 -16.74
N LEU A 414 12.25 -14.34 -15.45
CA LEU A 414 11.11 -13.54 -14.97
C LEU A 414 11.19 -12.06 -15.41
N ALA A 415 12.38 -11.50 -15.52
CA ALA A 415 12.60 -10.13 -15.98
C ALA A 415 12.32 -9.95 -17.49
N THR A 416 12.23 -11.03 -18.27
CA THR A 416 12.13 -10.96 -19.73
C THR A 416 10.86 -10.22 -20.19
N THR A 417 9.76 -10.35 -19.44
CA THR A 417 8.48 -9.66 -19.72
C THR A 417 8.50 -8.17 -19.37
N GLY A 418 9.44 -7.72 -18.53
CA GLY A 418 9.52 -6.34 -18.04
C GLY A 418 8.47 -5.99 -16.99
N ASP A 419 7.77 -6.98 -16.43
CA ASP A 419 6.65 -6.77 -15.52
C ASP A 419 7.06 -6.63 -14.04
N LEU A 420 8.26 -7.09 -13.66
CA LEU A 420 8.70 -7.13 -12.26
C LEU A 420 8.67 -5.72 -11.63
N ARG A 421 8.05 -5.63 -10.45
CA ARG A 421 7.96 -4.41 -9.65
C ARG A 421 8.54 -4.56 -8.24
N THR A 422 8.61 -5.79 -7.75
CA THR A 422 9.15 -6.13 -6.43
C THR A 422 10.06 -7.33 -6.57
N ILE A 423 11.29 -7.23 -6.06
CA ILE A 423 12.23 -8.34 -5.91
C ILE A 423 12.65 -8.39 -4.44
N GLN A 424 12.40 -9.51 -3.79
CA GLN A 424 12.90 -9.81 -2.45
C GLN A 424 13.61 -11.15 -2.47
N LEU A 425 14.93 -11.07 -2.31
CA LEU A 425 15.82 -12.23 -2.26
C LEU A 425 16.50 -12.28 -0.90
N THR A 426 16.44 -13.44 -0.24
CA THR A 426 17.10 -13.66 1.06
C THR A 426 17.85 -14.98 1.03
N ASN A 427 19.16 -14.98 1.29
CA ASN A 427 19.98 -16.19 1.23
C ASN A 427 19.87 -16.92 -0.13
N ARG A 428 20.14 -16.18 -1.20
CA ARG A 428 20.19 -16.65 -2.59
C ARG A 428 21.42 -16.10 -3.27
N TYR A 429 22.11 -16.89 -4.07
CA TYR A 429 23.24 -16.37 -4.83
C TYR A 429 22.72 -15.52 -6.00
N PHE A 430 22.97 -14.20 -5.94
CA PHE A 430 22.57 -13.23 -6.95
C PHE A 430 23.61 -12.09 -7.04
N PRO A 431 24.80 -12.39 -7.59
CA PRO A 431 25.96 -11.51 -7.48
C PRO A 431 25.87 -10.26 -8.35
N THR A 432 25.11 -10.31 -9.45
CA THR A 432 24.95 -9.21 -10.40
C THR A 432 23.51 -9.12 -10.88
N LEU A 433 23.04 -7.90 -11.13
CA LEU A 433 21.74 -7.67 -11.74
C LEU A 433 21.85 -7.83 -13.27
N PRO A 434 21.17 -8.81 -13.89
CA PRO A 434 21.24 -9.05 -15.33
C PRO A 434 20.60 -7.92 -16.14
N GLU A 435 21.06 -7.69 -17.37
CA GLU A 435 20.58 -6.59 -18.25
C GLU A 435 19.06 -6.66 -18.53
N GLN A 436 18.46 -7.85 -18.50
CA GLN A 436 17.02 -8.06 -18.66
C GLN A 436 16.21 -7.33 -17.57
N LEU A 437 16.75 -7.18 -16.36
CA LEU A 437 16.10 -6.41 -15.29
C LEU A 437 15.96 -4.93 -15.63
N ARG A 438 16.84 -4.38 -16.47
CA ARG A 438 16.72 -2.98 -16.91
C ARG A 438 15.38 -2.67 -17.59
N ARG A 439 14.76 -3.66 -18.23
CA ARG A 439 13.41 -3.53 -18.84
C ARG A 439 12.31 -3.29 -17.82
N CYS A 440 12.52 -3.67 -16.57
CA CYS A 440 11.57 -3.54 -15.48
C CYS A 440 11.56 -2.10 -14.92
N SER A 441 11.26 -1.12 -15.78
CA SER A 441 11.33 0.32 -15.46
C SER A 441 10.32 0.79 -14.39
N ARG A 442 9.37 -0.07 -14.04
CA ARG A 442 8.37 0.14 -12.97
C ARG A 442 8.76 -0.53 -11.65
N MET A 443 10.05 -0.83 -11.45
CA MET A 443 10.57 -1.35 -10.19
C MET A 443 10.24 -0.39 -9.04
N ARG A 444 9.68 -0.92 -7.96
CA ARG A 444 9.26 -0.19 -6.75
C ARG A 444 9.99 -0.68 -5.50
N HIS A 445 10.26 -1.98 -5.41
CA HIS A 445 10.86 -2.58 -4.22
C HIS A 445 12.01 -3.50 -4.61
N LEU A 446 13.20 -3.23 -4.08
CA LEU A 446 14.39 -4.06 -4.24
C LEU A 446 14.95 -4.41 -2.86
N SER A 447 14.87 -5.68 -2.49
CA SER A 447 15.41 -6.24 -1.25
C SER A 447 16.36 -7.38 -1.58
N LEU A 448 17.64 -7.21 -1.25
CA LEU A 448 18.73 -8.13 -1.52
C LEU A 448 19.48 -8.40 -0.21
N VAL A 449 19.12 -9.46 0.49
CA VAL A 449 19.65 -9.79 1.83
C VAL A 449 20.49 -11.05 1.72
N TYR A 450 21.79 -10.94 2.02
CA TYR A 450 22.76 -12.04 1.91
C TYR A 450 22.79 -12.67 0.53
N THR A 451 22.80 -11.82 -0.50
CA THR A 451 22.72 -12.25 -1.90
C THR A 451 24.05 -12.33 -2.65
N HIS A 452 25.16 -12.10 -1.95
CA HIS A 452 26.50 -11.99 -2.53
C HIS A 452 26.61 -10.91 -3.63
N THR A 453 25.76 -9.89 -3.58
CA THR A 453 25.74 -8.79 -4.54
C THR A 453 26.89 -7.82 -4.25
N ASP A 454 27.88 -7.79 -5.12
CA ASP A 454 29.10 -6.99 -4.94
C ASP A 454 29.02 -5.60 -5.61
N THR A 455 28.20 -5.45 -6.65
CA THR A 455 27.98 -4.18 -7.36
C THR A 455 26.52 -4.03 -7.81
N LEU A 456 26.10 -2.77 -7.98
CA LEU A 456 24.86 -2.43 -8.67
C LEU A 456 25.20 -1.78 -10.03
N PRO A 457 24.54 -2.19 -11.13
CA PRO A 457 24.87 -1.69 -12.46
C PRO A 457 24.53 -0.21 -12.61
N ALA A 458 25.27 0.51 -13.46
CA ALA A 458 25.07 1.95 -13.66
C ALA A 458 23.67 2.34 -14.14
N TRP A 459 22.96 1.44 -14.85
CA TRP A 459 21.59 1.68 -15.28
C TRP A 459 20.56 1.63 -14.14
N ILE A 460 20.93 1.26 -12.90
CA ILE A 460 19.99 1.21 -11.78
C ILE A 460 19.32 2.56 -11.49
N LYS A 461 19.98 3.67 -11.88
CA LYS A 461 19.41 5.03 -11.83
C LYS A 461 18.13 5.21 -12.66
N GLU A 462 17.89 4.34 -13.64
CA GLU A 462 16.68 4.34 -14.47
C GLU A 462 15.43 3.91 -13.67
N TYR A 463 15.59 3.31 -12.49
CA TYR A 463 14.48 2.94 -11.59
C TYR A 463 13.91 4.15 -10.82
N THR A 464 13.41 5.13 -11.57
CA THR A 464 12.84 6.40 -11.03
C THR A 464 11.58 6.21 -10.18
N HIS A 465 10.96 5.02 -10.23
CA HIS A 465 9.80 4.64 -9.43
C HIS A 465 10.17 3.84 -8.18
N LEU A 466 11.45 3.66 -7.85
CA LEU A 466 11.88 2.90 -6.68
C LEU A 466 11.41 3.61 -5.40
N GLU A 467 10.78 2.83 -4.51
CA GLU A 467 10.17 3.27 -3.25
C GLU A 467 10.91 2.66 -2.04
N TYR A 468 11.43 1.44 -2.20
CA TYR A 468 12.08 0.68 -1.15
C TYR A 468 13.39 0.05 -1.64
N LEU A 469 14.49 0.35 -0.95
CA LEU A 469 15.80 -0.25 -1.19
C LEU A 469 16.34 -0.86 0.11
N TYR A 470 16.53 -2.17 0.12
CA TYR A 470 17.19 -2.90 1.19
C TYR A 470 18.31 -3.75 0.59
N VAL A 471 19.56 -3.46 0.93
CA VAL A 471 20.69 -4.32 0.58
C VAL A 471 21.45 -4.68 1.85
N GLU A 472 21.66 -5.98 2.08
CA GLU A 472 22.49 -6.49 3.16
C GLU A 472 23.52 -7.48 2.62
N GLY A 473 24.79 -7.20 2.87
CA GLY A 473 25.90 -8.06 2.48
C GLY A 473 26.12 -9.22 3.44
N THR A 474 26.93 -10.17 3.02
CA THR A 474 27.57 -11.14 3.91
C THR A 474 28.92 -10.59 4.41
N PHE A 475 29.59 -11.30 5.30
CA PHE A 475 30.92 -10.88 5.77
C PHE A 475 31.98 -10.93 4.65
N ASP A 476 31.89 -11.93 3.79
CA ASP A 476 32.89 -12.21 2.74
C ASP A 476 32.52 -11.60 1.37
N SER A 477 31.24 -11.34 1.13
CA SER A 477 30.73 -10.76 -0.12
C SER A 477 29.63 -9.74 0.14
N SER A 478 29.87 -8.52 -0.32
CA SER A 478 29.07 -7.34 -0.04
C SER A 478 29.41 -6.26 -1.07
N LEU A 479 28.54 -5.26 -1.20
CA LEU A 479 28.81 -4.07 -2.01
C LEU A 479 30.19 -3.48 -1.73
N VAL A 480 30.96 -3.26 -2.80
CA VAL A 480 32.29 -2.63 -2.76
C VAL A 480 32.24 -1.19 -3.23
N GLU A 481 31.41 -0.92 -4.24
CA GLU A 481 31.17 0.41 -4.80
C GLU A 481 29.71 0.57 -5.20
N LEU A 482 29.26 1.82 -5.25
CA LEU A 482 27.94 2.22 -5.71
C LEU A 482 28.10 3.31 -6.79
N PRO A 483 27.31 3.28 -7.88
CA PRO A 483 27.35 4.37 -8.86
C PRO A 483 27.00 5.71 -8.18
N PRO A 484 27.80 6.77 -8.37
CA PRO A 484 27.68 8.00 -7.60
C PRO A 484 26.35 8.75 -7.85
N ASP A 485 25.78 8.59 -9.04
CA ASP A 485 24.54 9.23 -9.50
C ASP A 485 23.30 8.33 -9.32
N MET A 486 23.43 7.14 -8.71
CA MET A 486 22.33 6.17 -8.67
C MET A 486 21.07 6.67 -7.95
N LEU A 487 21.21 7.62 -7.01
CA LEU A 487 20.13 8.14 -6.18
C LEU A 487 19.66 9.54 -6.60
N ASP A 488 20.25 10.13 -7.65
CA ASP A 488 19.97 11.52 -8.04
C ASP A 488 18.54 11.71 -8.59
N GLU A 489 17.97 10.69 -9.23
CA GLU A 489 16.62 10.69 -9.83
C GLU A 489 15.66 9.70 -9.17
N MET A 490 15.72 9.56 -7.84
CA MET A 490 14.83 8.67 -7.07
C MET A 490 13.86 9.43 -6.14
N PRO A 491 12.95 10.27 -6.68
CA PRO A 491 12.06 11.08 -5.87
C PRO A 491 11.01 10.26 -5.12
N SER A 492 10.75 9.01 -5.52
CA SER A 492 9.74 8.15 -4.88
C SER A 492 10.28 7.32 -3.72
N LEU A 493 11.61 7.33 -3.49
CA LEU A 493 12.26 6.46 -2.52
C LEU A 493 11.95 6.92 -1.09
N THR A 494 11.33 6.06 -0.29
CA THR A 494 10.93 6.33 1.10
C THR A 494 11.74 5.54 2.12
N PHE A 495 12.33 4.41 1.73
CA PHE A 495 13.12 3.54 2.60
C PHE A 495 14.47 3.19 1.99
N ILE A 496 15.54 3.40 2.76
CA ILE A 496 16.87 2.85 2.50
C ILE A 496 17.34 2.08 3.74
N HIS A 497 17.69 0.82 3.55
CA HIS A 497 18.49 0.05 4.49
C HIS A 497 19.72 -0.49 3.76
N LEU A 498 20.90 -0.11 4.21
CA LEU A 498 22.16 -0.69 3.76
C LEU A 498 22.87 -1.31 4.97
N GLY A 499 23.25 -2.57 4.85
CA GLY A 499 23.76 -3.36 5.97
C GLY A 499 24.94 -4.24 5.58
N MET A 500 25.89 -4.46 6.49
CA MET A 500 26.99 -5.41 6.30
C MET A 500 27.83 -5.14 5.04
N HIS A 501 28.24 -3.89 4.85
CA HIS A 501 29.09 -3.47 3.73
C HIS A 501 30.47 -3.02 4.24
N LEU A 502 31.28 -4.00 4.62
CA LEU A 502 32.54 -3.76 5.33
C LEU A 502 33.60 -3.02 4.48
N ARG A 503 33.53 -3.17 3.15
CA ARG A 503 34.50 -2.59 2.19
C ARG A 503 34.02 -1.29 1.53
N LEU A 504 32.74 -0.93 1.68
CA LEU A 504 32.16 0.24 1.03
C LEU A 504 32.63 1.52 1.72
N GLN A 505 33.36 2.36 0.99
CA GLN A 505 34.02 3.55 1.54
C GLN A 505 33.20 4.83 1.42
N ARG A 506 32.28 4.90 0.45
CA ARG A 506 31.47 6.09 0.14
C ARG A 506 30.07 5.68 -0.27
N LEU A 507 29.11 6.54 0.07
CA LEU A 507 27.73 6.46 -0.38
C LEU A 507 27.48 7.48 -1.51
N PRO A 508 26.54 7.20 -2.42
CA PRO A 508 26.11 8.17 -3.44
C PRO A 508 25.43 9.39 -2.80
N SER A 509 25.27 10.46 -3.58
CA SER A 509 24.59 11.69 -3.14
C SER A 509 23.14 11.41 -2.74
N PHE A 510 22.64 12.10 -1.70
CA PHE A 510 21.26 12.02 -1.24
C PHE A 510 20.36 13.15 -1.79
N ASN A 511 20.85 13.93 -2.75
CA ASN A 511 20.14 15.10 -3.26
C ASN A 511 18.79 14.78 -3.95
N GLY A 512 18.68 13.60 -4.58
CA GLY A 512 17.44 13.15 -5.24
C GLY A 512 16.37 12.64 -4.28
N LEU A 513 16.71 12.39 -3.00
CA LEU A 513 15.91 11.61 -2.05
C LEU A 513 14.87 12.46 -1.28
N LYS A 514 14.06 13.25 -2.01
CA LYS A 514 13.15 14.24 -1.43
C LYS A 514 12.03 13.67 -0.55
N ASN A 515 11.67 12.40 -0.75
CA ASN A 515 10.62 11.72 0.01
C ASN A 515 11.15 10.62 0.94
N LEU A 516 12.47 10.58 1.20
CA LEU A 516 13.05 9.57 2.10
C LEU A 516 12.50 9.77 3.52
N LYS A 517 11.93 8.70 4.08
CA LYS A 517 11.30 8.66 5.40
C LYS A 517 12.13 7.85 6.41
N ALA A 518 12.85 6.83 5.95
CA ALA A 518 13.68 6.01 6.81
C ALA A 518 15.04 5.70 6.17
N LEU A 519 16.11 5.92 6.92
CA LEU A 519 17.49 5.60 6.56
C LEU A 519 18.13 4.75 7.66
N THR A 520 18.57 3.54 7.30
CA THR A 520 19.34 2.66 8.17
C THR A 520 20.68 2.34 7.52
N LEU A 521 21.76 2.61 8.23
CA LEU A 521 23.12 2.20 7.86
C LEU A 521 23.68 1.31 8.97
N ALA A 522 23.97 0.05 8.66
CA ALA A 522 24.44 -0.93 9.63
C ALA A 522 25.75 -1.60 9.20
N LEU A 523 26.72 -1.73 10.11
CA LEU A 523 27.99 -2.45 9.91
C LEU A 523 28.81 -1.95 8.70
N PHE A 524 29.26 -0.70 8.77
CA PHE A 524 30.18 -0.08 7.80
C PHE A 524 31.52 0.27 8.45
N VAL A 525 32.51 -0.61 8.37
CA VAL A 525 33.83 -0.37 8.98
C VAL A 525 34.76 0.52 8.17
N SER A 526 34.47 0.72 6.88
CA SER A 526 35.31 1.49 5.95
C SER A 526 34.69 2.81 5.48
N LEU A 527 33.42 3.08 5.82
CA LEU A 527 32.71 4.31 5.46
C LEU A 527 33.24 5.48 6.28
N VAL A 528 33.77 6.51 5.60
CA VAL A 528 34.46 7.63 6.26
C VAL A 528 33.55 8.84 6.47
N GLU A 529 32.57 9.03 5.59
CA GLU A 529 31.69 10.20 5.61
C GLU A 529 30.27 9.83 5.15
N LEU A 530 29.29 10.59 5.65
CA LEU A 530 27.91 10.55 5.16
C LEU A 530 27.69 11.68 4.13
N PRO A 531 26.88 11.44 3.09
CA PRO A 531 26.43 12.50 2.19
C PRO A 531 25.63 13.59 2.93
N SER A 532 25.47 14.77 2.31
CA SER A 532 24.64 15.85 2.87
C SER A 532 23.18 15.43 3.04
N PHE A 533 22.56 15.90 4.13
CA PHE A 533 21.15 15.65 4.46
C PHE A 533 20.22 16.83 4.11
N ASP A 534 20.72 17.86 3.41
CA ASP A 534 19.99 19.10 3.11
C ASP A 534 18.63 18.89 2.43
N ASN A 535 18.48 17.80 1.66
CA ASN A 535 17.26 17.46 0.93
C ASN A 535 16.36 16.44 1.63
N LEU A 536 16.75 15.91 2.81
CA LEU A 536 16.05 14.87 3.56
C LEU A 536 14.97 15.43 4.51
N SER A 537 14.18 16.39 4.04
CA SER A 537 13.17 17.10 4.85
C SER A 537 12.00 16.25 5.36
N ASN A 538 11.85 15.03 4.82
CA ASN A 538 10.80 14.08 5.17
C ASN A 538 11.30 12.91 6.04
N LEU A 539 12.57 12.90 6.43
CA LEU A 539 13.13 11.79 7.19
C LEU A 539 12.51 11.73 8.60
N GLU A 540 11.92 10.57 8.91
CA GLU A 540 11.25 10.25 10.17
C GLU A 540 12.11 9.32 11.04
N ARG A 541 12.92 8.45 10.43
CA ARG A 541 13.76 7.46 11.13
C ARG A 541 15.19 7.49 10.61
N LEU A 542 16.14 7.67 11.52
CA LEU A 542 17.58 7.55 11.24
C LEU A 542 18.20 6.52 12.19
N VAL A 543 18.79 5.47 11.64
CA VAL A 543 19.49 4.44 12.42
C VAL A 543 20.91 4.30 11.88
N LEU A 544 21.89 4.60 12.73
CA LEU A 544 23.30 4.41 12.44
C LEU A 544 23.84 3.35 13.40
N THR A 545 24.19 2.19 12.89
CA THR A 545 24.71 1.08 13.69
C THR A 545 26.07 0.70 13.15
N TYR A 546 27.10 0.84 13.98
CA TYR A 546 28.44 0.35 13.69
C TYR A 546 29.05 0.96 12.40
N VAL A 547 29.24 2.28 12.45
CA VAL A 547 29.85 3.17 11.45
C VAL A 547 31.10 3.86 12.03
N PRO A 548 32.08 3.11 12.55
CA PRO A 548 33.09 3.62 13.49
C PRO A 548 34.10 4.62 12.91
N ARG A 549 34.21 4.75 11.59
CA ARG A 549 35.13 5.69 10.93
C ARG A 549 34.53 7.06 10.64
N ILE A 550 33.23 7.22 10.85
CA ILE A 550 32.55 8.49 10.66
C ILE A 550 32.85 9.36 11.88
N GLU A 551 33.57 10.46 11.67
CA GLU A 551 33.99 11.36 12.75
C GLU A 551 32.98 12.48 13.02
N ILE A 552 32.19 12.86 12.02
CA ILE A 552 31.20 13.94 12.08
C ILE A 552 29.89 13.51 11.42
N LEU A 553 28.78 14.05 11.92
CA LEU A 553 27.49 13.93 11.26
C LEU A 553 27.32 15.08 10.24
N PRO A 554 26.61 14.87 9.12
CA PRO A 554 26.19 15.96 8.24
C PRO A 554 25.21 16.88 8.99
N ASP A 555 25.04 18.11 8.50
CA ASP A 555 24.13 19.06 9.14
C ASP A 555 22.70 18.50 9.15
N LEU A 556 22.10 18.42 10.34
CA LEU A 556 20.76 17.86 10.54
C LEU A 556 19.65 18.93 10.48
N LYS A 557 19.99 20.16 10.08
CA LYS A 557 19.04 21.28 9.98
C LYS A 557 17.78 20.98 9.16
N ALA A 558 17.91 20.24 8.05
CA ALA A 558 16.77 19.90 7.19
C ALA A 558 15.85 18.82 7.82
N VAL A 559 16.34 18.05 8.79
CA VAL A 559 15.78 16.76 9.21
C VAL A 559 14.82 16.91 10.40
N GLN A 560 13.93 17.89 10.34
CA GLN A 560 13.10 18.32 11.49
C GLN A 560 11.95 17.36 11.84
N LYS A 561 11.59 16.43 10.94
CA LYS A 561 10.48 15.48 11.11
C LYS A 561 10.86 14.17 11.80
N LEU A 562 12.11 14.04 12.28
CA LEU A 562 12.58 12.83 12.95
C LEU A 562 11.70 12.47 14.15
N LYS A 563 11.19 11.24 14.11
CA LYS A 563 10.48 10.53 15.17
C LYS A 563 11.41 9.61 15.96
N ALA A 564 12.42 9.04 15.29
CA ALA A 564 13.42 8.17 15.90
C ALA A 564 14.82 8.44 15.33
N PHE A 565 15.79 8.59 16.22
CA PHE A 565 17.21 8.64 15.89
C PHE A 565 17.97 7.72 16.84
N SER A 566 18.60 6.66 16.32
CA SER A 566 19.36 5.69 17.11
C SER A 566 20.77 5.55 16.59
N VAL A 567 21.73 5.58 17.51
CA VAL A 567 23.15 5.30 17.26
C VAL A 567 23.57 4.17 18.19
N ASN A 568 23.94 3.02 17.62
CA ASN A 568 24.21 1.80 18.39
C ASN A 568 25.70 1.42 18.44
N ASP A 569 26.61 2.40 18.33
CA ASP A 569 28.05 2.15 18.26
C ASP A 569 28.91 3.27 18.85
N ARG A 570 30.22 3.25 18.55
CA ARG A 570 31.21 4.15 19.12
C ARG A 570 31.07 5.63 18.74
N GLY A 571 30.24 6.00 17.75
CA GLY A 571 30.00 7.37 17.27
C GLY A 571 30.99 8.43 17.77
N GLY A 572 32.18 8.53 17.17
CA GLY A 572 33.27 9.39 17.68
C GLY A 572 32.85 10.87 17.81
N TRP A 573 31.86 11.30 17.03
CA TRP A 573 31.20 12.61 17.15
C TRP A 573 30.61 12.92 18.53
N CYS A 574 30.36 11.91 19.37
CA CYS A 574 29.88 12.08 20.74
C CYS A 574 30.95 12.59 21.71
N CYS A 575 32.24 12.44 21.38
CA CYS A 575 33.34 12.68 22.31
C CYS A 575 34.54 13.40 21.69
N ASN A 576 34.64 13.49 20.36
CA ASN A 576 35.77 14.12 19.66
C ASN A 576 35.67 15.66 19.58
N GLY A 577 34.68 16.27 20.22
CA GLY A 577 34.44 17.72 20.18
C GLY A 577 33.51 18.20 19.06
N PHE A 578 32.87 17.31 18.29
CA PHE A 578 31.89 17.70 17.28
C PHE A 578 30.61 18.30 17.91
N LEU A 579 30.00 17.61 18.87
CA LEU A 579 28.76 18.04 19.53
C LEU A 579 28.97 18.97 20.74
N GLY A 580 30.22 19.18 21.17
CA GLY A 580 30.52 19.89 22.41
C GLY A 580 32.00 19.85 22.76
N GLU A 581 32.32 19.75 24.04
CA GLU A 581 33.72 19.65 24.48
C GLU A 581 34.32 18.27 24.14
N CYS A 582 35.58 18.25 23.73
CA CYS A 582 36.28 16.99 23.46
C CYS A 582 36.62 16.26 24.76
N ASN A 583 36.21 14.99 24.86
CA ASN A 583 36.49 14.10 25.98
C ASN A 583 37.01 12.74 25.47
N LEU A 584 38.33 12.61 25.30
CA LEU A 584 38.95 11.38 24.81
C LEU A 584 38.93 10.22 25.83
N GLN A 585 38.54 10.47 27.08
CA GLN A 585 38.34 9.44 28.10
C GLN A 585 36.98 8.73 27.94
N ASP A 586 36.07 9.29 27.13
CA ASP A 586 34.79 8.66 26.84
C ASP A 586 34.99 7.32 26.09
N PRO A 587 34.30 6.22 26.48
CA PRO A 587 34.35 4.95 25.78
C PRO A 587 34.09 5.03 24.27
N PHE A 588 33.31 6.00 23.81
CA PHE A 588 33.07 6.29 22.39
C PHE A 588 34.37 6.61 21.63
N CYS A 589 35.34 7.26 22.27
CA CYS A 589 36.61 7.67 21.66
C CYS A 589 37.74 6.64 21.81
N ALA A 590 37.53 5.56 22.55
CA ALA A 590 38.55 4.53 22.77
C ALA A 590 38.90 3.74 21.49
N ALA A 591 40.00 2.98 21.51
CA ALA A 591 40.41 2.07 20.42
C ALA A 591 39.60 0.77 20.41
N HIS A 592 39.25 0.22 19.23
CA HIS A 592 38.47 -1.02 19.10
C HIS A 592 39.34 -2.16 18.54
N PRO A 593 39.85 -3.07 19.39
CA PRO A 593 40.79 -4.11 18.95
C PRO A 593 40.22 -5.07 17.90
N PHE A 594 38.97 -5.55 18.07
CA PHE A 594 38.38 -6.56 17.16
C PHE A 594 38.35 -6.11 15.69
N TRP A 595 38.02 -4.85 15.44
CA TRP A 595 37.91 -4.29 14.08
C TRP A 595 39.13 -3.46 13.68
N GLY A 596 40.17 -3.41 14.52
CA GLY A 596 41.40 -2.66 14.27
C GLY A 596 41.19 -1.14 14.16
N ILE A 597 40.21 -0.58 14.85
CA ILE A 597 39.89 0.87 14.76
C ILE A 597 40.72 1.63 15.80
N PRO A 598 41.47 2.68 15.40
CA PRO A 598 42.26 3.49 16.32
C PRO A 598 41.38 4.33 17.25
N PRO A 599 41.92 4.84 18.37
CA PRO A 599 41.20 5.81 19.20
C PRO A 599 40.98 7.12 18.42
N ALA A 600 39.86 7.79 18.70
CA ALA A 600 39.54 9.07 18.08
C ALA A 600 40.47 10.20 18.57
N SER A 601 40.59 11.26 17.77
CA SER A 601 41.30 12.49 18.12
C SER A 601 40.35 13.68 18.19
N CYS A 602 40.67 14.68 19.02
CA CYS A 602 39.87 15.91 19.07
C CYS A 602 39.87 16.65 17.72
N LEU A 603 38.69 17.09 17.30
CA LEU A 603 38.50 17.90 16.11
C LEU A 603 38.92 19.37 16.35
N PRO A 604 39.37 20.09 15.31
CA PRO A 604 39.59 21.53 15.39
C PRO A 604 38.27 22.28 15.55
N SER A 605 38.30 23.48 16.15
CA SER A 605 37.10 24.28 16.42
C SER A 605 36.26 24.65 15.17
N SER A 606 36.85 24.58 13.98
CA SER A 606 36.18 24.79 12.69
C SER A 606 35.27 23.64 12.25
N ARG A 607 35.36 22.48 12.88
CA ARG A 607 34.58 21.27 12.55
C ARG A 607 33.63 20.90 13.70
N THR A 608 32.88 21.89 14.16
CA THR A 608 31.84 21.75 15.19
C THR A 608 30.45 21.67 14.57
N ALA A 609 29.51 21.03 15.27
CA ALA A 609 28.13 20.91 14.83
C ALA A 609 27.40 22.27 14.83
N SER A 610 26.44 22.44 13.91
CA SER A 610 25.54 23.59 13.93
C SER A 610 24.63 23.56 15.16
N SER A 611 24.13 24.73 15.58
CA SER A 611 23.15 24.82 16.68
C SER A 611 21.91 23.97 16.42
N GLU A 612 21.47 23.90 15.16
CA GLU A 612 20.34 23.10 14.73
C GLU A 612 20.64 21.60 14.82
N THR A 613 21.87 21.18 14.47
CA THR A 613 22.29 19.78 14.61
C THR A 613 22.31 19.34 16.07
N ILE A 614 22.87 20.18 16.96
CA ILE A 614 22.88 19.91 18.41
C ILE A 614 21.45 19.78 18.93
N ALA A 615 20.55 20.70 18.56
CA ALA A 615 19.14 20.63 18.97
C ALA A 615 18.42 19.36 18.50
N VAL A 616 18.76 18.83 17.32
CA VAL A 616 18.21 17.55 16.83
C VAL A 616 18.74 16.39 17.66
N VAL A 617 20.04 16.35 17.96
CA VAL A 617 20.65 15.30 18.79
C VAL A 617 20.08 15.30 20.21
N ASP A 618 19.91 16.48 20.82
CA ASP A 618 19.38 16.66 22.17
C ASP A 618 17.92 16.22 22.32
N LYS A 619 17.19 16.04 21.21
CA LYS A 619 15.85 15.44 21.21
C LYS A 619 15.87 13.93 21.51
N PHE A 620 17.01 13.26 21.34
CA PHE A 620 17.16 11.81 21.43
C PHE A 620 18.26 11.33 22.41
N PRO A 621 18.32 11.84 23.65
CA PRO A 621 19.43 11.56 24.57
C PRO A 621 19.47 10.10 25.05
N SER A 622 18.37 9.36 24.94
CA SER A 622 18.29 7.95 25.33
C SER A 622 18.83 6.99 24.28
N THR A 623 19.05 7.44 23.05
CA THR A 623 19.38 6.60 21.88
C THR A 623 20.55 7.12 21.05
N VAL A 624 20.99 8.36 21.29
CA VAL A 624 22.17 8.97 20.66
C VAL A 624 23.18 9.30 21.76
N CYS A 625 24.45 8.96 21.53
CA CYS A 625 25.54 9.17 22.49
C CYS A 625 25.26 8.60 23.89
N LYS A 626 24.43 7.56 23.97
CA LYS A 626 24.19 6.80 25.20
C LYS A 626 25.25 5.69 25.30
N PRO A 627 26.09 5.65 26.35
CA PRO A 627 27.03 4.56 26.55
C PRO A 627 26.30 3.23 26.45
N VAL A 628 26.81 2.31 25.63
CA VAL A 628 26.18 1.00 25.43
C VAL A 628 26.17 0.29 26.79
N GLU A 629 25.00 0.26 27.44
CA GLU A 629 24.80 -0.47 28.69
C GLU A 629 24.97 -1.98 28.39
N SER A 630 26.11 -2.53 28.87
CA SER A 630 26.59 -3.91 28.75
C SER A 630 27.09 -4.31 27.35
N ARG A 631 28.36 -4.72 27.16
CA ARG A 631 28.93 -6.04 27.53
C ARG A 631 28.11 -7.26 27.09
N SER A 632 27.02 -7.10 26.34
CA SER A 632 26.51 -8.20 25.55
C SER A 632 27.55 -8.49 24.47
N PRO A 633 28.16 -9.68 24.41
CA PRO A 633 28.81 -10.09 23.20
C PRO A 633 27.73 -9.99 22.13
N GLY A 634 27.92 -9.14 21.12
CA GLY A 634 27.00 -9.07 20.00
C GLY A 634 26.72 -10.49 19.47
N PRO A 635 25.76 -10.67 18.56
CA PRO A 635 25.17 -11.99 18.24
C PRO A 635 26.16 -13.10 17.86
N GLY A 636 27.44 -12.79 17.67
CA GLY A 636 28.45 -13.68 17.13
C GLY A 636 28.29 -13.73 15.62
N PHE A 637 29.15 -14.49 14.98
CA PHE A 637 29.01 -14.81 13.57
C PHE A 637 28.77 -16.32 13.42
N PRO A 638 27.93 -16.73 12.46
CA PRO A 638 27.77 -18.14 12.15
C PRO A 638 29.11 -18.76 11.75
N SER A 639 29.47 -19.87 12.40
CA SER A 639 30.66 -20.67 12.11
C SER A 639 30.24 -22.14 11.96
N PRO A 640 31.08 -23.00 11.34
CA PRO A 640 30.77 -24.42 11.24
C PRO A 640 30.43 -25.07 12.59
N ASP A 641 31.20 -24.73 13.63
CA ASP A 641 31.02 -25.28 14.98
C ASP A 641 29.75 -24.74 15.65
N THR A 642 29.44 -23.44 15.49
CA THR A 642 28.25 -22.85 16.13
C THR A 642 26.95 -23.24 15.44
N ILE A 643 26.96 -23.50 14.13
CA ILE A 643 25.79 -23.99 13.39
C ILE A 643 25.55 -25.48 13.70
N SER A 644 26.61 -26.30 13.70
CA SER A 644 26.48 -27.75 13.92
C SER A 644 25.90 -28.10 15.29
N GLN A 645 26.21 -27.32 16.34
CA GLN A 645 25.57 -27.47 17.66
C GLN A 645 24.04 -27.34 17.62
N CYS A 646 23.52 -26.54 16.69
CA CYS A 646 22.09 -26.26 16.60
C CYS A 646 21.32 -27.28 15.79
N ASP A 647 21.96 -27.97 14.84
CA ASP A 647 21.33 -29.00 13.99
C ASP A 647 20.04 -28.50 13.33
N GLY A 648 20.01 -27.22 12.95
CA GLY A 648 18.83 -26.56 12.37
C GLY A 648 17.62 -26.40 13.30
N VAL A 649 17.79 -26.55 14.62
CA VAL A 649 16.72 -26.40 15.63
C VAL A 649 16.83 -25.07 16.36
N LEU A 650 15.78 -24.24 16.24
CA LEU A 650 15.67 -22.98 16.99
C LEU A 650 15.46 -23.23 18.49
N TYR A 651 15.91 -22.28 19.30
CA TYR A 651 15.75 -22.18 20.75
C TYR A 651 16.41 -23.29 21.59
N ARG A 652 17.07 -24.25 20.94
CA ARG A 652 17.90 -25.26 21.59
C ARG A 652 19.01 -24.61 22.40
N LYS A 653 19.26 -25.12 23.61
CA LYS A 653 20.43 -24.75 24.42
C LYS A 653 21.71 -25.23 23.75
N CYS A 654 22.69 -24.35 23.62
CA CYS A 654 24.00 -24.67 23.06
C CYS A 654 25.13 -24.12 23.97
N HIS A 655 26.39 -24.41 23.65
CA HIS A 655 27.51 -24.09 24.52
C HIS A 655 28.60 -23.29 23.78
N LEU A 656 29.02 -22.19 24.40
CA LEU A 656 30.14 -21.37 23.97
C LEU A 656 31.13 -21.23 25.13
N PRO A 657 32.46 -21.32 24.88
CA PRO A 657 33.46 -21.17 25.93
C PRO A 657 33.32 -19.82 26.67
N GLY A 658 33.20 -19.87 27.99
CA GLY A 658 33.08 -18.67 28.83
C GLY A 658 31.71 -17.97 28.83
N VAL A 659 30.68 -18.61 28.24
CA VAL A 659 29.30 -18.11 28.23
C VAL A 659 28.41 -19.06 29.02
N GLU A 660 27.65 -18.54 29.98
CA GLU A 660 26.76 -19.36 30.83
C GLU A 660 25.54 -19.89 30.07
N GLU A 661 24.86 -19.01 29.33
CA GLU A 661 23.67 -19.35 28.54
C GLU A 661 23.87 -18.90 27.09
N ALA A 662 23.72 -19.85 26.16
CA ALA A 662 23.68 -19.60 24.74
C ALA A 662 22.52 -20.39 24.12
N MET A 663 21.95 -19.84 23.05
CA MET A 663 20.76 -20.37 22.41
C MET A 663 20.92 -20.40 20.90
N CYS A 664 20.37 -21.43 20.28
CA CYS A 664 20.27 -21.53 18.83
C CYS A 664 19.21 -20.57 18.29
N TYR A 665 19.60 -19.65 17.42
CA TYR A 665 18.69 -18.66 16.85
C TYR A 665 19.21 -18.15 15.50
N ASN A 666 18.34 -17.58 14.69
CA ASN A 666 18.65 -16.98 13.39
C ASN A 666 18.46 -15.45 13.45
N ALA A 667 19.42 -14.75 14.05
CA ALA A 667 19.38 -13.29 14.05
C ALA A 667 19.44 -12.75 12.61
N ARG A 668 18.58 -11.78 12.26
CA ARG A 668 18.63 -11.08 10.96
C ARG A 668 18.51 -11.97 9.71
N PHE A 669 17.82 -13.11 9.77
CA PHE A 669 17.77 -14.09 8.67
C PHE A 669 19.11 -14.79 8.38
N MET A 670 20.09 -14.72 9.29
CA MET A 670 21.30 -15.53 9.18
C MET A 670 20.99 -17.02 9.38
N ALA A 671 21.99 -17.88 9.17
CA ALA A 671 21.87 -19.30 9.54
C ALA A 671 21.45 -19.48 11.01
N ILE A 672 20.86 -20.62 11.36
CA ILE A 672 20.62 -20.96 12.77
C ILE A 672 21.96 -21.34 13.40
N PHE A 673 22.41 -20.54 14.36
CA PHE A 673 23.68 -20.78 15.04
C PHE A 673 23.58 -20.50 16.54
N CYS A 674 24.54 -21.06 17.28
CA CYS A 674 24.65 -20.86 18.71
C CYS A 674 25.11 -19.43 19.00
N MET A 675 24.23 -18.61 19.58
CA MET A 675 24.51 -17.22 19.92
C MET A 675 24.48 -16.96 21.44
N PRO A 676 25.37 -16.11 21.96
CA PRO A 676 25.46 -15.81 23.40
C PRO A 676 24.59 -14.61 23.84
N ASP A 677 23.68 -14.12 22.99
CA ASP A 677 22.96 -12.87 23.26
C ASP A 677 21.85 -13.07 24.32
N PRO A 678 21.98 -12.48 25.53
CA PRO A 678 20.98 -12.59 26.59
C PRO A 678 19.64 -11.97 26.21
N LEU A 679 19.61 -10.97 25.29
CA LEU A 679 18.35 -10.34 24.88
C LEU A 679 17.47 -11.33 24.11
N VAL A 680 18.06 -12.18 23.28
CA VAL A 680 17.33 -13.20 22.52
C VAL A 680 16.76 -14.26 23.47
N ILE A 681 17.53 -14.66 24.48
CA ILE A 681 17.09 -15.62 25.51
C ILE A 681 15.93 -15.04 26.32
N GLU A 682 16.06 -13.79 26.79
CA GLU A 682 15.00 -13.09 27.53
C GLU A 682 13.73 -12.92 26.69
N MET A 683 13.87 -12.59 25.40
CA MET A 683 12.76 -12.51 24.46
C MET A 683 12.00 -13.84 24.38
N ARG A 684 12.72 -14.97 24.23
CA ARG A 684 12.06 -16.28 24.15
C ARG A 684 11.44 -16.72 25.48
N ARG A 685 12.08 -16.46 26.63
CA ARG A 685 11.50 -16.70 27.97
C ARG A 685 10.15 -15.99 28.12
N ARG A 686 10.06 -14.72 27.72
CA ARG A 686 8.80 -13.96 27.76
C ARG A 686 7.74 -14.48 26.81
N GLN A 687 8.13 -14.90 25.60
CA GLN A 687 7.21 -15.53 24.66
C GLN A 687 6.58 -16.80 25.25
N ILE A 688 7.39 -17.67 25.85
CA ILE A 688 6.92 -18.90 26.52
C ILE A 688 6.00 -18.55 27.69
N GLN A 689 6.43 -17.65 28.58
CA GLN A 689 5.67 -17.27 29.78
C GLN A 689 4.27 -16.72 29.44
N LEU A 690 4.16 -15.99 28.33
CA LEU A 690 2.91 -15.36 27.89
C LEU A 690 2.11 -16.22 26.91
N GLY A 691 2.64 -17.38 26.47
CA GLY A 691 2.02 -18.23 25.45
C GLY A 691 1.89 -17.52 24.09
N VAL A 692 2.90 -16.74 23.70
CA VAL A 692 2.93 -15.90 22.49
C VAL A 692 3.97 -16.41 21.49
N GLY A 693 3.66 -16.35 20.19
CA GLY A 693 4.56 -16.78 19.12
C GLY A 693 4.54 -18.29 18.88
N ASP A 694 5.68 -18.84 18.48
CA ASP A 694 5.82 -20.25 18.13
C ASP A 694 5.63 -21.13 19.37
N LEU A 695 4.84 -22.20 19.25
CA LEU A 695 4.65 -23.19 20.32
C LEU A 695 6.01 -23.70 20.80
N CYS A 696 6.20 -23.68 22.12
CA CYS A 696 7.46 -24.12 22.69
C CYS A 696 7.58 -25.65 22.66
N ASN A 697 8.81 -26.13 22.44
CA ASN A 697 9.14 -27.54 22.48
C ASN A 697 9.79 -27.89 23.84
N PRO A 698 9.12 -28.65 24.72
CA PRO A 698 9.66 -29.00 26.03
C PRO A 698 11.02 -29.71 25.97
N ASP A 699 11.29 -30.51 24.94
CA ASP A 699 12.56 -31.23 24.80
C ASP A 699 13.75 -30.29 24.57
N GLN A 700 13.53 -29.13 23.97
CA GLN A 700 14.56 -28.16 23.59
C GLN A 700 14.57 -26.92 24.49
N GLU A 701 13.41 -26.57 25.04
CA GLU A 701 13.13 -25.28 25.66
C GLU A 701 12.72 -25.40 27.15
N ALA A 702 12.79 -26.58 27.77
CA ALA A 702 12.52 -26.74 29.21
C ALA A 702 13.40 -25.80 30.07
N TRP A 703 14.64 -25.56 29.65
CA TRP A 703 15.55 -24.63 30.32
C TRP A 703 15.13 -23.14 30.22
N LEU A 704 14.18 -22.82 29.34
CA LEU A 704 13.56 -21.50 29.19
C LEU A 704 12.21 -21.42 29.93
N GLY A 705 11.77 -22.50 30.59
CA GLY A 705 10.48 -22.57 31.29
C GLY A 705 9.32 -23.10 30.46
N CYS A 706 9.58 -23.78 29.33
CA CYS A 706 8.57 -24.53 28.61
C CYS A 706 8.19 -25.79 29.41
N LEU A 707 6.90 -25.98 29.69
CA LEU A 707 6.37 -27.08 30.51
C LEU A 707 5.70 -28.16 29.68
#